data_AF-A0A163L6D1-F1
#
_entry.id   AF-A0A163L6D1-F1
#
_cell.length_a   1.000
_cell.length_b   1.000
_cell.length_c   1.000
_cell.angle_alpha   90.00
_cell.angle_beta   90.00
_cell.angle_gamma   90.00
#
_symmetry.space_group_name_H-M   'P 1'
#
loop_
_entity.id
_entity.type
_entity.pdbx_description
1 polymer ?
#
loop_
_entity_poly.entity_id
_entity_poly.type
_entity_poly.pdbx_seq_one_letter_code
_entity_poly.pdbx_strand_id
1 'polypeptide(L)'
;MSDEVSPREPSGDQLRRRDLRVVVTGACILGLTSVLYELSGVSPSTGAFFRCLYALIPLGMLVLVQRRRSPRPSVSAPWIVKSLLAGAFLGIDLVLWHESIHSIGAGLSTVILNLQVLFVAILGYVVLRQRIGRELVASLPLLFVGVALVAGTSTTLTGSNPAVGVSFAVIAAGAYAVYIFLMGLATRAAGRTALPISRLACAARVGISGDRVAAGSQRQSASACKCSRRQPRVAIGVSTVVRRSAACTDPNSCPTCGCRNDFGRSGCGDADTREEILDDCCRKTNGDKRMTTAADHIYINGDIRAMDGAVGDNATAVAVKDGRFVALGTDAEISALTDSETSVVDLAGAVVVPGFIETHLHPMMWGLMLSGVDATTNTCPTIEKLITALAARAAITPVGEPIEAWGFDDSLVAEDRGLTVADLDKASTEHPILVRHLSAHGIYVNSVALEKAGIDATTVDPEGGVIVRDSDGVPTGELCEVPAMSLVHGLVPDMNPDASKIAMLRAQEVMASVGVTSFHDMYVTAEMYEAYRQLDADGDLRLRARLYLGHGVHDQLGELADPTERVRVGGVKLISDGSIQLHTAALTAPYHDLGGCHCGGMAIPAGALGALVEEHHAVGRHVAIHTNGDQAIDFALDAIAAARTAHPDIEVSHRLEHVQTLREDQIARMVELGVVASIFVNHVYYWGDRHRDRFLGPGRGERISPVASVVAAGLAYALHCDCPVTPVNPLFTMNTAVHRVTREGHVLGAEQRVSASEALAGYTSAAARLTGESSDKGRIAVGLLADFVVLDGDPLRSDSTDLNELSVLRTVVGGETVFEV
;
A
#
# COMPACT_ATOMS: atom_id res chain seq x y z
N MET A 1 -49.67 43.79 -11.80
CA MET A 1 -48.54 43.90 -12.76
C MET A 1 -47.48 42.94 -12.29
N SER A 2 -47.48 41.75 -12.84
CA SER A 2 -46.53 40.68 -12.56
C SER A 2 -46.04 40.23 -13.93
N ASP A 3 -44.92 40.80 -14.36
CA ASP A 3 -44.28 40.51 -15.64
C ASP A 3 -43.50 39.19 -15.52
N GLU A 4 -43.97 38.17 -16.22
CA GLU A 4 -43.24 36.94 -16.50
C GLU A 4 -42.08 37.23 -17.46
N VAL A 5 -40.86 36.96 -17.01
CA VAL A 5 -39.64 37.03 -17.83
C VAL A 5 -39.53 35.75 -18.65
N SER A 6 -39.73 35.86 -19.96
CA SER A 6 -39.49 34.79 -20.94
C SER A 6 -37.98 34.50 -21.08
N PRO A 7 -37.53 33.23 -21.10
CA PRO A 7 -36.12 32.89 -21.30
C PRO A 7 -35.69 33.23 -22.74
N ARG A 8 -34.60 34.02 -22.88
CA ARG A 8 -33.98 34.31 -24.19
C ARG A 8 -33.40 33.03 -24.80
N GLU A 9 -33.80 32.72 -26.03
CA GLU A 9 -33.16 31.66 -26.83
C GLU A 9 -31.69 32.01 -27.13
N PRO A 10 -30.76 31.04 -27.02
CA PRO A 10 -29.35 31.26 -27.31
C PRO A 10 -29.11 31.54 -28.81
N SER A 11 -28.19 32.44 -29.12
CA SER A 11 -27.85 32.79 -30.51
C SER A 11 -27.18 31.62 -31.25
N GLY A 12 -27.36 31.54 -32.57
CA GLY A 12 -26.87 30.43 -33.40
C GLY A 12 -25.36 30.15 -33.32
N ASP A 13 -24.56 31.14 -32.92
CA ASP A 13 -23.11 31.02 -32.75
C ASP A 13 -22.73 30.40 -31.39
N GLN A 14 -23.56 30.58 -30.35
CA GLN A 14 -23.40 29.91 -29.06
C GLN A 14 -23.78 28.42 -29.15
N LEU A 15 -24.79 28.09 -29.97
CA LEU A 15 -25.14 26.70 -30.29
C LEU A 15 -23.97 26.00 -31.00
N ARG A 16 -23.39 26.63 -32.05
CA ARG A 16 -22.21 26.08 -32.76
C ARG A 16 -21.00 25.84 -31.87
N ARG A 17 -20.67 26.76 -30.96
CA ARG A 17 -19.51 26.61 -30.04
C ARG A 17 -19.75 25.53 -28.99
N ARG A 18 -20.98 25.40 -28.50
CA ARG A 18 -21.38 24.35 -27.56
C ARG A 18 -21.31 22.98 -28.23
N ASP A 19 -21.79 22.88 -29.46
CA ASP A 19 -21.77 21.64 -30.25
C ASP A 19 -20.33 21.20 -30.56
N LEU A 20 -19.45 22.14 -30.92
CA LEU A 20 -18.04 21.84 -31.17
C LEU A 20 -17.33 21.32 -29.91
N ARG A 21 -17.57 21.94 -28.74
CA ARG A 21 -17.01 21.46 -27.47
C ARG A 21 -17.48 20.04 -27.13
N VAL A 22 -18.78 19.76 -27.29
CA VAL A 22 -19.34 18.43 -27.05
C VAL A 22 -18.72 17.39 -27.98
N VAL A 23 -18.55 17.72 -29.27
CA VAL A 23 -17.93 16.82 -30.25
C VAL A 23 -16.47 16.56 -29.93
N VAL A 24 -15.69 17.60 -29.59
CA VAL A 24 -14.27 17.47 -29.22
C VAL A 24 -14.11 16.66 -27.94
N THR A 25 -14.88 16.98 -26.88
CA THR A 25 -14.85 16.21 -25.63
C THR A 25 -15.24 14.75 -25.85
N GLY A 26 -16.29 14.50 -26.65
CA GLY A 26 -16.69 13.14 -27.01
C GLY A 26 -15.59 12.39 -27.78
N ALA A 27 -14.93 13.05 -28.73
CA ALA A 27 -13.82 12.47 -29.48
C ALA A 27 -12.61 12.15 -28.59
N CYS A 28 -12.27 13.01 -27.62
CA CYS A 28 -11.20 12.76 -26.65
C CYS A 28 -11.51 11.56 -25.75
N ILE A 29 -12.74 11.48 -25.21
CA ILE A 29 -13.17 10.34 -24.36
C ILE A 29 -13.14 9.03 -25.14
N LEU A 30 -13.63 9.03 -26.39
CA LEU A 30 -13.57 7.86 -27.26
C LEU A 30 -12.13 7.50 -27.65
N GLY A 31 -11.24 8.48 -27.83
CA GLY A 31 -9.83 8.24 -28.13
C GLY A 31 -9.05 7.60 -26.97
N LEU A 32 -9.35 7.96 -25.72
CA LEU A 32 -8.74 7.37 -24.53
C LEU A 32 -9.23 5.94 -24.23
N THR A 33 -10.31 5.52 -24.87
CA THR A 33 -11.00 4.28 -24.56
C THR A 33 -10.16 3.02 -24.84
N SER A 34 -9.35 3.02 -25.90
CA SER A 34 -8.48 1.90 -26.24
C SER A 34 -7.30 1.79 -25.29
N VAL A 35 -6.74 2.94 -24.86
CA VAL A 35 -5.68 3.02 -23.85
C VAL A 35 -6.17 2.51 -22.50
N LEU A 36 -7.34 2.96 -22.05
CA LEU A 36 -7.95 2.50 -20.79
C LEU A 36 -8.26 1.00 -20.82
N TYR A 37 -8.60 0.46 -21.99
CA TYR A 37 -8.80 -0.98 -22.14
C TYR A 37 -7.48 -1.74 -22.03
N GLU A 38 -6.45 -1.31 -22.76
CA GLU A 38 -5.11 -1.93 -22.69
C GLU A 38 -4.56 -1.92 -21.25
N LEU A 39 -4.71 -0.80 -20.54
CA LEU A 39 -4.34 -0.67 -19.12
C LEU A 39 -5.17 -1.55 -18.17
N SER A 40 -6.38 -1.95 -18.56
CA SER A 40 -7.25 -2.73 -17.66
C SER A 40 -6.81 -4.20 -17.52
N GLY A 41 -5.98 -4.72 -18.42
CA GLY A 41 -5.46 -6.09 -18.36
C GLY A 41 -6.52 -7.21 -18.42
N VAL A 42 -7.79 -6.88 -18.70
CA VAL A 42 -8.88 -7.86 -18.78
C VAL A 42 -8.90 -8.56 -20.13
N SER A 43 -9.40 -9.80 -20.17
CA SER A 43 -9.52 -10.52 -21.44
C SER A 43 -10.50 -9.84 -22.42
N PRO A 44 -10.30 -9.98 -23.75
CA PRO A 44 -11.16 -9.40 -24.79
C PRO A 44 -12.65 -9.64 -24.61
N SER A 45 -13.01 -10.88 -24.23
CA SER A 45 -14.38 -11.30 -23.96
C SER A 45 -14.95 -10.64 -22.70
N THR A 46 -14.16 -10.57 -21.63
CA THR A 46 -14.53 -9.93 -20.36
C THR A 46 -14.75 -8.43 -20.56
N GLY A 47 -13.80 -7.76 -21.23
CA GLY A 47 -13.92 -6.35 -21.57
C GLY A 47 -15.15 -6.05 -22.43
N ALA A 48 -15.38 -6.83 -23.49
CA ALA A 48 -16.55 -6.66 -24.36
C ALA A 48 -17.87 -6.86 -23.60
N PHE A 49 -17.93 -7.86 -22.73
CA PHE A 49 -19.10 -8.16 -21.90
C PHE A 49 -19.42 -7.00 -20.94
N PHE A 50 -18.45 -6.57 -20.13
CA PHE A 50 -18.69 -5.51 -19.15
C PHE A 50 -18.94 -4.14 -19.77
N ARG A 51 -18.32 -3.82 -20.93
CA ARG A 51 -18.64 -2.61 -21.69
C ARG A 51 -20.11 -2.58 -22.12
N CYS A 52 -20.65 -3.71 -22.58
CA CYS A 52 -22.06 -3.82 -22.93
C CYS A 52 -22.95 -3.76 -21.69
N LEU A 53 -22.59 -4.50 -20.62
CA LEU A 53 -23.36 -4.58 -19.37
C LEU A 53 -23.48 -3.21 -18.69
N TYR A 54 -22.37 -2.50 -18.52
CA TYR A 54 -22.36 -1.19 -17.87
C TYR A 54 -23.11 -0.14 -18.69
N ALA A 55 -23.09 -0.23 -20.03
CA ALA A 55 -23.89 0.66 -20.87
C ALA A 55 -25.41 0.47 -20.66
N LEU A 56 -25.87 -0.72 -20.24
CA LEU A 56 -27.29 -0.96 -19.98
C LEU A 56 -27.85 -0.15 -18.82
N ILE A 57 -27.03 0.22 -17.83
CA ILE A 57 -27.46 0.99 -16.66
C ILE A 57 -27.91 2.42 -17.05
N PRO A 58 -27.05 3.28 -17.66
CA PRO A 58 -27.45 4.61 -18.07
C PRO A 58 -28.47 4.58 -19.22
N LEU A 59 -28.36 3.64 -20.17
CA LEU A 59 -29.36 3.48 -21.23
C LEU A 59 -30.73 3.07 -20.67
N GLY A 60 -30.74 2.19 -19.67
CA GLY A 60 -31.94 1.76 -18.95
C GLY A 60 -32.61 2.92 -18.21
N MET A 61 -31.83 3.74 -17.48
CA MET A 61 -32.34 4.94 -16.83
C MET A 61 -32.94 5.92 -17.84
N LEU A 62 -32.25 6.15 -18.96
CA LEU A 62 -32.68 7.06 -20.01
C LEU A 62 -34.00 6.60 -20.66
N VAL A 63 -34.15 5.28 -20.85
CA VAL A 63 -35.39 4.67 -21.33
C VAL A 63 -36.52 4.78 -20.31
N LEU A 64 -36.24 4.64 -19.01
CA LEU A 64 -37.23 4.83 -17.95
C LEU A 64 -37.72 6.27 -17.89
N VAL A 65 -36.82 7.25 -18.04
CA VAL A 65 -37.16 8.68 -18.10
C VAL A 65 -38.00 9.01 -19.33
N GLN A 66 -37.68 8.46 -20.49
CA GLN A 66 -38.44 8.70 -21.72
C GLN A 66 -39.78 7.97 -21.76
N ARG A 67 -39.91 6.79 -21.15
CA ARG A 67 -41.19 6.09 -20.99
C ARG A 67 -42.24 6.93 -20.23
N ARG A 68 -41.80 7.88 -19.41
CA ARG A 68 -42.69 8.85 -18.73
C ARG A 68 -43.13 10.01 -19.64
N ARG A 69 -42.43 10.25 -20.76
CA ARG A 69 -42.62 11.43 -21.63
C ARG A 69 -43.25 11.12 -22.98
N SER A 70 -43.32 9.87 -23.41
CA SER A 70 -43.89 9.50 -24.72
C SER A 70 -44.60 8.14 -24.70
N PRO A 71 -45.69 7.95 -25.49
CA PRO A 71 -46.36 6.65 -25.63
C PRO A 71 -45.39 5.59 -26.16
N ARG A 72 -45.60 4.32 -25.75
CA ARG A 72 -44.79 3.18 -26.23
C ARG A 72 -44.92 3.06 -27.76
N PRO A 73 -43.79 3.07 -28.51
CA PRO A 73 -43.84 2.84 -29.94
C PRO A 73 -44.27 1.40 -30.24
N SER A 74 -45.02 1.18 -31.33
CA SER A 74 -45.32 -0.16 -31.83
C SER A 74 -44.05 -0.76 -32.42
N VAL A 75 -43.51 -1.79 -31.77
CA VAL A 75 -42.31 -2.47 -32.25
C VAL A 75 -42.72 -3.48 -33.32
N SER A 76 -42.26 -3.32 -34.55
CA SER A 76 -42.53 -4.26 -35.64
C SER A 76 -41.52 -5.41 -35.64
N ALA A 77 -41.92 -6.62 -36.01
CA ALA A 77 -41.01 -7.77 -36.10
C ALA A 77 -39.75 -7.51 -36.97
N PRO A 78 -39.83 -6.81 -38.12
CA PRO A 78 -38.65 -6.44 -38.90
C PRO A 78 -37.68 -5.50 -38.17
N TRP A 79 -38.17 -4.67 -37.25
CA TRP A 79 -37.32 -3.81 -36.44
C TRP A 79 -36.55 -4.62 -35.40
N ILE A 80 -37.19 -5.60 -34.75
CA ILE A 80 -36.56 -6.47 -33.75
C ILE A 80 -35.45 -7.28 -34.39
N VAL A 81 -35.73 -7.92 -35.52
CA VAL A 81 -34.74 -8.75 -36.24
C VAL A 81 -33.51 -7.94 -36.63
N LYS A 82 -33.71 -6.75 -37.20
CA LYS A 82 -32.59 -5.86 -37.58
C LYS A 82 -31.78 -5.39 -36.37
N SER A 83 -32.44 -5.12 -35.24
CA SER A 83 -31.76 -4.68 -34.02
C SER A 83 -30.96 -5.81 -33.34
N LEU A 84 -31.48 -7.05 -33.37
CA LEU A 84 -30.75 -8.23 -32.87
C LEU A 84 -29.53 -8.53 -33.74
N LEU A 85 -29.69 -8.49 -35.07
CA LEU A 85 -28.57 -8.67 -35.99
C LEU A 85 -27.52 -7.56 -35.80
N ALA A 86 -27.95 -6.30 -35.64
CA ALA A 86 -27.04 -5.20 -35.32
C ALA A 86 -26.26 -5.46 -34.03
N GLY A 87 -26.93 -5.92 -32.96
CA GLY A 87 -26.28 -6.28 -31.69
C GLY A 87 -25.25 -7.40 -31.83
N ALA A 88 -25.53 -8.43 -32.64
CA ALA A 88 -24.58 -9.51 -32.91
C ALA A 88 -23.31 -9.00 -33.61
N PHE A 89 -23.46 -8.13 -34.61
CA PHE A 89 -22.32 -7.52 -35.31
C PHE A 89 -21.52 -6.55 -34.43
N LEU A 90 -22.19 -5.83 -33.51
CA LEU A 90 -21.51 -5.03 -32.49
C LEU A 90 -20.70 -5.90 -31.51
N GLY A 91 -21.22 -7.07 -31.14
CA GLY A 91 -20.47 -8.02 -30.31
C GLY A 91 -19.23 -8.57 -31.01
N ILE A 92 -19.35 -8.93 -32.30
CA ILE A 92 -18.22 -9.39 -33.13
C ILE A 92 -17.15 -8.28 -33.23
N ASP A 93 -17.57 -7.05 -33.51
CA ASP A 93 -16.69 -5.89 -33.55
C ASP A 93 -15.89 -5.72 -32.25
N LEU A 94 -16.58 -5.63 -31.10
CA LEU A 94 -15.93 -5.41 -29.81
C LEU A 94 -14.91 -6.50 -29.44
N VAL A 95 -15.24 -7.76 -29.70
CA VAL A 95 -14.32 -8.88 -29.41
C VAL A 95 -13.10 -8.81 -30.32
N LEU A 96 -13.29 -8.69 -31.63
CA LEU A 96 -12.17 -8.69 -32.59
C LEU A 96 -11.32 -7.43 -32.47
N TRP A 97 -11.91 -6.29 -32.12
CA TRP A 97 -11.16 -5.06 -31.87
C TRP A 97 -10.27 -5.20 -30.63
N HIS A 98 -10.76 -5.76 -29.53
CA HIS A 98 -9.93 -6.02 -28.34
C HIS A 98 -8.81 -7.02 -28.63
N GLU A 99 -9.07 -8.12 -29.35
CA GLU A 99 -8.03 -9.06 -29.81
C GLU A 99 -6.96 -8.36 -30.66
N SER A 100 -7.38 -7.40 -31.48
CA SER A 100 -6.46 -6.58 -32.26
C SER A 100 -5.62 -5.63 -31.39
N ILE A 101 -6.19 -5.02 -30.35
CA ILE A 101 -5.43 -4.20 -29.39
C ILE A 101 -4.34 -5.03 -28.73
N HIS A 102 -4.64 -6.25 -28.27
CA HIS A 102 -3.62 -7.16 -27.72
C HIS A 102 -2.54 -7.53 -28.73
N SER A 103 -2.92 -7.70 -30.01
CA SER A 103 -2.01 -8.20 -31.03
C SER A 103 -1.09 -7.14 -31.64
N ILE A 104 -1.55 -5.89 -31.77
CA ILE A 104 -0.84 -4.81 -32.50
C ILE A 104 -0.88 -3.45 -31.79
N GLY A 105 -1.36 -3.40 -30.53
CA GLY A 105 -1.44 -2.20 -29.70
C GLY A 105 -2.67 -1.33 -29.97
N ALA A 106 -3.08 -0.54 -28.96
CA ALA A 106 -4.26 0.33 -29.03
C ALA A 106 -4.21 1.34 -30.19
N GLY A 107 -3.04 1.91 -30.46
CA GLY A 107 -2.88 2.93 -31.50
C GLY A 107 -3.21 2.40 -32.89
N LEU A 108 -2.50 1.35 -33.33
CA LEU A 108 -2.66 0.80 -34.67
C LEU A 108 -4.04 0.14 -34.85
N SER A 109 -4.51 -0.59 -33.83
CA SER A 109 -5.82 -1.24 -33.87
C SER A 109 -6.97 -0.24 -34.05
N THR A 110 -6.95 0.87 -33.30
CA THR A 110 -7.99 1.91 -33.38
C THR A 110 -7.98 2.64 -34.72
N VAL A 111 -6.79 2.85 -35.31
CA VAL A 111 -6.66 3.47 -36.63
C VAL A 111 -7.23 2.59 -37.73
N ILE A 112 -6.96 1.29 -37.71
CA ILE A 112 -7.51 0.34 -38.69
C ILE A 112 -9.02 0.18 -38.49
N LEU A 113 -9.52 0.20 -37.25
CA LEU A 113 -10.96 0.16 -36.96
C LEU A 113 -11.72 1.30 -37.66
N ASN A 114 -11.12 2.50 -37.74
CA ASN A 114 -11.73 3.66 -38.40
C ASN A 114 -11.97 3.48 -39.91
N LEU A 115 -11.43 2.43 -40.55
CA LEU A 115 -11.79 2.04 -41.92
C LEU A 115 -13.29 1.70 -42.07
N GLN A 116 -14.02 1.52 -40.97
CA GLN A 116 -15.48 1.33 -40.95
C GLN A 116 -16.25 2.35 -41.81
N VAL A 117 -15.77 3.60 -41.91
CA VAL A 117 -16.42 4.65 -42.72
C VAL A 117 -16.44 4.27 -44.21
N LEU A 118 -15.38 3.62 -44.69
CA LEU A 118 -15.27 3.11 -46.06
C LEU A 118 -16.25 1.97 -46.29
N PHE A 119 -16.29 1.01 -45.36
CA PHE A 119 -17.18 -0.14 -45.42
C PHE A 119 -18.65 0.28 -45.40
N VAL A 120 -19.04 1.26 -44.58
CA VAL A 120 -20.41 1.81 -44.56
C VAL A 120 -20.76 2.46 -45.91
N ALA A 121 -19.84 3.23 -46.51
CA ALA A 121 -20.07 3.87 -47.81
C ALA A 121 -20.24 2.84 -48.94
N ILE A 122 -19.40 1.80 -48.95
CA ILE A 122 -19.51 0.67 -49.89
C ILE A 122 -20.85 -0.04 -49.69
N LEU A 123 -21.23 -0.32 -48.44
CA LEU A 123 -22.49 -1.01 -48.14
C LEU A 123 -23.71 -0.16 -48.55
N GLY A 124 -23.67 1.15 -48.35
CA GLY A 124 -24.69 2.09 -48.83
C GLY A 124 -24.79 2.13 -50.37
N TYR A 125 -23.66 2.09 -51.07
CA TYR A 125 -23.62 2.03 -52.53
C TYR A 125 -24.15 0.69 -53.07
N VAL A 126 -23.68 -0.43 -52.53
CA VAL A 126 -24.02 -1.78 -52.99
C VAL A 126 -25.48 -2.12 -52.67
N VAL A 127 -25.91 -1.89 -51.43
CA VAL A 127 -27.22 -2.34 -50.94
C VAL A 127 -28.32 -1.33 -51.24
N LEU A 128 -28.04 -0.03 -51.06
CA LEU A 128 -29.06 1.02 -51.21
C LEU A 128 -28.93 1.82 -52.51
N ARG A 129 -27.94 1.49 -53.37
CA ARG A 129 -27.66 2.20 -54.63
C ARG A 129 -27.45 3.71 -54.44
N GLN A 130 -26.95 4.11 -53.27
CA GLN A 130 -26.69 5.51 -52.95
C GLN A 130 -25.44 6.00 -53.66
N ARG A 131 -25.48 7.21 -54.23
CA ARG A 131 -24.31 7.82 -54.85
C ARG A 131 -23.33 8.27 -53.77
N ILE A 132 -22.06 7.88 -53.92
CA ILE A 132 -20.98 8.33 -53.04
C ILE A 132 -20.75 9.83 -53.31
N GLY A 133 -20.88 10.65 -52.26
CA GLY A 133 -20.68 12.10 -52.33
C GLY A 133 -19.25 12.45 -52.73
N ARG A 134 -19.08 13.54 -53.49
CA ARG A 134 -17.75 14.00 -53.95
C ARG A 134 -16.85 14.38 -52.77
N GLU A 135 -17.45 14.81 -51.67
CA GLU A 135 -16.81 15.18 -50.41
C GLU A 135 -16.20 13.96 -49.71
N LEU A 136 -16.87 12.80 -49.76
CA LEU A 136 -16.32 11.56 -49.20
C LEU A 136 -15.14 11.08 -50.05
N VAL A 137 -15.27 11.11 -51.38
CA VAL A 137 -14.17 10.75 -52.29
C VAL A 137 -12.96 11.68 -52.08
N ALA A 138 -13.20 12.97 -51.90
CA ALA A 138 -12.14 13.96 -51.65
C ALA A 138 -11.44 13.80 -50.28
N SER A 139 -12.10 13.18 -49.30
CA SER A 139 -11.52 12.94 -47.96
C SER A 139 -10.80 11.58 -47.84
N LEU A 140 -10.96 10.67 -48.79
CA LEU A 140 -10.25 9.38 -48.81
C LEU A 140 -8.73 9.53 -48.73
N PRO A 141 -8.07 10.41 -49.52
CA PRO A 141 -6.61 10.54 -49.45
C PRO A 141 -6.13 11.00 -48.06
N LEU A 142 -6.87 11.92 -47.43
CA LEU A 142 -6.55 12.42 -46.09
C LEU A 142 -6.64 11.30 -45.03
N LEU A 143 -7.66 10.44 -45.15
CA LEU A 143 -7.84 9.29 -44.27
C LEU A 143 -6.69 8.27 -44.43
N PHE A 144 -6.30 7.94 -45.67
CA PHE A 144 -5.17 7.03 -45.91
C PHE A 144 -3.83 7.61 -45.45
N VAL A 145 -3.62 8.93 -45.59
CA VAL A 145 -2.43 9.60 -45.04
C VAL A 145 -2.42 9.56 -43.52
N GLY A 146 -3.55 9.80 -42.85
CA GLY A 146 -3.67 9.67 -41.40
C GLY A 146 -3.37 8.25 -40.91
N VAL A 147 -3.90 7.22 -41.60
CA VAL A 147 -3.60 5.81 -41.31
C VAL A 147 -2.11 5.51 -41.48
N ALA A 148 -1.49 5.98 -42.57
CA ALA A 148 -0.07 5.78 -42.84
C ALA A 148 0.84 6.51 -41.83
N LEU A 149 0.47 7.71 -41.38
CA LEU A 149 1.22 8.49 -40.39
C LEU A 149 1.21 7.81 -39.01
N VAL A 150 0.06 7.27 -38.58
CA VAL A 150 -0.04 6.60 -37.28
C VAL A 150 0.51 5.17 -37.33
N ALA A 151 0.43 4.49 -38.48
CA ALA A 151 1.06 3.19 -38.66
C ALA A 151 2.59 3.24 -38.70
N GLY A 152 3.18 4.43 -38.89
CA GLY A 152 4.61 4.67 -38.89
C GLY A 152 5.30 4.15 -40.16
N THR A 153 6.36 4.84 -40.59
CA THR A 153 7.33 4.32 -41.58
C THR A 153 8.34 3.34 -40.96
N SER A 154 8.11 2.88 -39.72
CA SER A 154 8.97 1.95 -38.99
C SER A 154 8.50 0.51 -39.21
N THR A 155 9.39 -0.31 -39.76
CA THR A 155 9.21 -1.74 -40.06
C THR A 155 9.21 -2.66 -38.82
N THR A 156 8.71 -2.20 -37.68
CA THR A 156 8.70 -2.97 -36.43
C THR A 156 7.30 -2.99 -35.82
N LEU A 157 6.46 -3.91 -36.33
CA LEU A 157 5.20 -4.28 -35.70
C LEU A 157 5.53 -5.10 -34.44
N THR A 158 5.44 -4.48 -33.26
CA THR A 158 5.86 -5.04 -31.96
C THR A 158 4.84 -6.00 -31.33
N GLY A 159 4.22 -6.86 -32.14
CA GLY A 159 3.20 -7.83 -31.69
C GLY A 159 3.63 -9.28 -31.93
N SER A 160 3.14 -10.20 -31.10
CA SER A 160 3.41 -11.65 -31.24
C SER A 160 2.95 -12.24 -32.58
N ASN A 161 1.92 -11.65 -33.22
CA ASN A 161 1.47 -12.04 -34.57
C ASN A 161 0.77 -10.88 -35.33
N PRO A 162 1.53 -9.97 -35.96
CA PRO A 162 0.99 -8.71 -36.49
C PRO A 162 -0.05 -8.88 -37.60
N ALA A 163 0.12 -9.88 -38.47
CA ALA A 163 -0.79 -10.14 -39.57
C ALA A 163 -2.19 -10.56 -39.08
N VAL A 164 -2.24 -11.31 -37.98
CA VAL A 164 -3.48 -11.74 -37.33
C VAL A 164 -4.16 -10.54 -36.67
N GLY A 165 -3.41 -9.70 -35.95
CA GLY A 165 -3.94 -8.49 -35.32
C GLY A 165 -4.51 -7.47 -36.30
N VAL A 166 -3.85 -7.25 -37.45
CA VAL A 166 -4.37 -6.40 -38.53
C VAL A 166 -5.65 -7.00 -39.12
N SER A 167 -5.68 -8.32 -39.33
CA SER A 167 -6.85 -9.02 -39.85
C SER A 167 -8.06 -8.86 -38.91
N PHE A 168 -7.85 -8.99 -37.61
CA PHE A 168 -8.90 -8.75 -36.61
C PHE A 168 -9.43 -7.32 -36.64
N ALA A 169 -8.58 -6.29 -36.72
CA ALA A 169 -9.05 -4.90 -36.83
C ALA A 169 -9.82 -4.62 -38.12
N VAL A 170 -9.42 -5.19 -39.25
CA VAL A 170 -10.14 -5.02 -40.53
C VAL A 170 -11.51 -5.70 -40.46
N ILE A 171 -11.60 -6.90 -39.89
CA ILE A 171 -12.87 -7.62 -39.72
C ILE A 171 -13.77 -6.87 -38.74
N ALA A 172 -13.22 -6.34 -37.63
CA ALA A 172 -13.93 -5.51 -36.68
C ALA A 172 -14.52 -4.26 -37.37
N ALA A 173 -13.71 -3.55 -38.16
CA ALA A 173 -14.16 -2.38 -38.94
C ALA A 173 -15.35 -2.72 -39.88
N GLY A 174 -15.31 -3.90 -40.52
CA GLY A 174 -16.40 -4.40 -41.34
C GLY A 174 -17.65 -4.75 -40.52
N ALA A 175 -17.48 -5.39 -39.37
CA ALA A 175 -18.58 -5.75 -38.47
C ALA A 175 -19.28 -4.50 -37.90
N TYR A 176 -18.51 -3.50 -37.46
CA TYR A 176 -19.06 -2.23 -36.99
C TYR A 176 -19.80 -1.48 -38.10
N ALA A 177 -19.29 -1.52 -39.34
CA ALA A 177 -19.98 -0.94 -40.48
C ALA A 177 -21.35 -1.60 -40.75
N VAL A 178 -21.43 -2.93 -40.66
CA VAL A 178 -22.70 -3.66 -40.77
C VAL A 178 -23.64 -3.29 -39.62
N TYR A 179 -23.13 -3.16 -38.39
CA TYR A 179 -23.90 -2.66 -37.25
C TYR A 179 -24.51 -1.27 -37.53
N ILE A 180 -23.69 -0.28 -37.92
CA ILE A 180 -24.15 1.08 -38.25
C ILE A 180 -25.24 1.02 -39.33
N PHE A 181 -25.02 0.22 -40.37
CA PHE A 181 -25.93 0.11 -41.50
C PHE A 181 -27.27 -0.51 -41.10
N LEU A 182 -27.26 -1.62 -40.37
CA LEU A 182 -28.46 -2.29 -39.85
C LEU A 182 -29.24 -1.39 -38.90
N MET A 183 -28.54 -0.66 -38.02
CA MET A 183 -29.17 0.35 -37.15
C MET A 183 -29.80 1.49 -37.95
N GLY A 184 -29.15 1.95 -39.02
CA GLY A 184 -29.73 2.93 -39.95
C GLY A 184 -31.01 2.42 -40.60
N LEU A 185 -31.04 1.16 -41.04
CA LEU A 185 -32.24 0.53 -41.63
C LEU A 185 -33.35 0.29 -40.61
N ALA A 186 -33.01 -0.12 -39.38
CA ALA A 186 -33.96 -0.27 -38.28
C ALA A 186 -34.60 1.09 -37.94
N THR A 187 -33.79 2.14 -37.88
CA THR A 187 -34.26 3.50 -37.61
C THR A 187 -35.19 4.02 -38.71
N ARG A 188 -34.87 3.76 -39.98
CA ARG A 188 -35.74 4.13 -41.12
C ARG A 188 -37.07 3.36 -41.14
N ALA A 189 -37.05 2.07 -40.78
CA ALA A 189 -38.24 1.23 -40.70
C ALA A 189 -39.22 1.67 -39.59
N ALA A 190 -38.76 2.45 -38.61
CA ALA A 190 -39.56 2.97 -37.50
C ALA A 190 -40.31 4.29 -37.81
N GLY A 191 -40.24 4.84 -39.03
CA GLY A 191 -41.02 6.00 -39.48
C GLY A 191 -40.55 7.37 -38.96
N ARG A 192 -40.02 8.18 -39.88
CA ARG A 192 -39.59 9.61 -39.82
C ARG A 192 -38.39 9.99 -38.92
N THR A 193 -37.31 10.32 -39.64
CA THR A 193 -36.33 11.43 -39.57
C THR A 193 -36.11 12.23 -38.28
N ALA A 194 -34.81 12.45 -38.02
CA ALA A 194 -34.14 13.19 -36.94
C ALA A 194 -33.89 12.35 -35.67
N LEU A 195 -32.60 12.30 -35.28
CA LEU A 195 -32.07 11.56 -34.13
C LEU A 195 -32.99 11.70 -32.91
N PRO A 196 -33.21 10.60 -32.18
CA PRO A 196 -33.06 10.75 -30.73
C PRO A 196 -32.40 9.54 -30.09
N ILE A 197 -31.72 9.78 -28.98
CA ILE A 197 -31.22 8.81 -27.99
C ILE A 197 -32.40 8.09 -27.31
N SER A 198 -33.48 7.76 -28.05
CA SER A 198 -34.77 7.35 -27.46
C SER A 198 -35.32 6.02 -27.93
N ARG A 199 -34.51 5.19 -28.60
CA ARG A 199 -35.04 4.00 -29.29
C ARG A 199 -34.23 2.71 -29.11
N LEU A 200 -33.33 2.63 -28.12
CA LEU A 200 -32.51 1.43 -27.86
C LEU A 200 -32.76 0.83 -26.46
N ALA A 201 -33.95 0.25 -26.25
CA ALA A 201 -34.18 -0.70 -25.17
C ALA A 201 -35.36 -1.61 -25.49
N CYS A 202 -35.10 -2.63 -26.33
CA CYS A 202 -35.91 -3.83 -26.38
C CYS A 202 -35.10 -4.96 -27.04
N ALA A 203 -34.15 -5.54 -26.29
CA ALA A 203 -33.55 -6.82 -26.63
C ALA A 203 -33.15 -7.68 -25.40
N ALA A 204 -33.53 -7.30 -24.17
CA ALA A 204 -33.11 -8.00 -22.95
C ALA A 204 -34.30 -8.59 -22.16
N ARG A 205 -35.24 -9.29 -22.83
CA ARG A 205 -36.40 -9.88 -22.14
C ARG A 205 -36.96 -11.17 -22.74
N VAL A 206 -36.08 -12.09 -23.13
CA VAL A 206 -36.44 -13.51 -23.25
C VAL A 206 -35.33 -14.32 -22.59
N GLY A 207 -35.65 -14.88 -21.44
CA GLY A 207 -34.73 -15.58 -20.55
C GLY A 207 -35.10 -15.22 -19.13
N ILE A 208 -35.53 -16.21 -18.36
CA ILE A 208 -36.03 -16.13 -16.98
C ILE A 208 -37.55 -15.84 -16.89
N SER A 209 -38.32 -16.91 -17.10
CA SER A 209 -39.63 -17.11 -16.47
C SER A 209 -39.66 -18.50 -15.84
N GLY A 210 -39.98 -18.54 -14.54
CA GLY A 210 -40.14 -19.71 -13.68
C GLY A 210 -39.44 -19.40 -12.35
N ASP A 211 -40.08 -19.17 -11.20
CA ASP A 211 -41.46 -19.39 -10.79
C ASP A 211 -41.90 -18.34 -9.74
N ARG A 212 -43.21 -18.15 -9.63
CA ARG A 212 -43.89 -17.42 -8.55
C ARG A 212 -44.21 -18.37 -7.40
N VAL A 213 -44.40 -17.82 -6.20
CA VAL A 213 -45.59 -17.95 -5.31
C VAL A 213 -45.20 -17.39 -3.92
N ALA A 214 -45.74 -16.21 -3.56
CA ALA A 214 -46.70 -15.95 -2.45
C ALA A 214 -46.02 -15.85 -1.06
N ALA A 215 -46.42 -15.07 -0.07
CA ALA A 215 -47.47 -14.08 0.19
C ALA A 215 -46.88 -13.15 1.29
N GLY A 216 -47.28 -11.89 1.42
CA GLY A 216 -48.25 -11.56 2.46
C GLY A 216 -47.83 -10.31 3.25
N SER A 217 -48.57 -9.24 3.01
CA SER A 217 -48.90 -8.11 3.90
C SER A 217 -48.47 -8.19 5.39
N GLN A 218 -48.01 -7.06 5.96
CA GLN A 218 -48.86 -6.14 6.75
C GLN A 218 -48.09 -4.91 7.26
N ARG A 219 -48.85 -3.81 7.40
CA ARG A 219 -48.50 -2.51 8.00
C ARG A 219 -48.66 -2.56 9.52
N GLN A 220 -47.97 -1.66 10.24
CA GLN A 220 -48.44 -0.75 11.32
C GLN A 220 -47.21 -0.42 12.21
N SER A 221 -46.69 0.82 12.27
CA SER A 221 -47.21 2.09 12.83
C SER A 221 -47.07 2.24 14.34
N ALA A 222 -46.57 3.42 14.73
CA ALA A 222 -46.74 4.14 16.00
C ALA A 222 -45.86 3.67 17.18
N SER A 223 -45.39 4.51 18.10
CA SER A 223 -45.21 5.97 18.25
C SER A 223 -44.82 6.20 19.71
N ALA A 224 -44.05 7.26 19.99
CA ALA A 224 -44.11 8.07 21.23
C ALA A 224 -43.67 7.40 22.57
N CYS A 225 -43.16 8.08 23.60
CA CYS A 225 -42.62 9.42 23.84
C CYS A 225 -42.20 9.45 25.33
N LYS A 226 -41.28 10.37 25.69
CA LYS A 226 -41.23 11.17 26.95
C LYS A 226 -40.60 10.61 28.26
N CYS A 227 -39.46 11.23 28.57
CA CYS A 227 -39.24 12.20 29.68
C CYS A 227 -38.73 11.76 31.07
N SER A 228 -37.55 12.34 31.40
CA SER A 228 -37.22 13.11 32.61
C SER A 228 -36.69 12.36 33.84
N ARG A 229 -35.49 12.73 34.34
CA ARG A 229 -35.23 13.73 35.41
C ARG A 229 -33.79 13.67 35.96
N ARG A 230 -33.18 14.86 36.04
CA ARG A 230 -32.33 15.49 37.10
C ARG A 230 -31.24 14.70 37.86
N GLN A 231 -30.08 15.38 37.93
CA GLN A 231 -28.90 15.20 38.81
C GLN A 231 -29.20 15.34 40.33
N PRO A 232 -28.20 15.10 41.20
CA PRO A 232 -27.30 16.20 41.62
C PRO A 232 -25.80 15.85 41.75
N ARG A 233 -24.98 16.91 41.79
CA ARG A 233 -23.53 16.98 42.06
C ARG A 233 -23.17 16.64 43.52
N VAL A 234 -21.97 16.10 43.73
CA VAL A 234 -21.17 16.27 44.96
C VAL A 234 -19.71 16.51 44.57
N ALA A 235 -19.09 17.52 45.18
CA ALA A 235 -17.69 17.88 45.08
C ALA A 235 -16.94 17.39 46.32
N ILE A 236 -15.73 16.86 46.15
CA ILE A 236 -14.74 16.66 47.21
C ILE A 236 -13.37 17.02 46.61
N GLY A 237 -12.72 18.03 47.19
CA GLY A 237 -11.33 18.38 46.88
C GLY A 237 -10.37 17.71 47.85
N VAL A 238 -9.17 17.35 47.38
CA VAL A 238 -8.01 17.08 48.23
C VAL A 238 -6.73 17.60 47.56
N SER A 239 -5.91 18.18 48.42
CA SER A 239 -4.64 18.89 48.25
C SER A 239 -3.51 18.16 47.51
N THR A 240 -2.73 18.98 46.82
CA THR A 240 -1.37 18.79 46.29
C THR A 240 -0.34 18.36 47.34
N VAL A 241 0.61 17.51 46.93
CA VAL A 241 1.99 17.45 47.44
C VAL A 241 2.92 17.19 46.25
N VAL A 242 3.65 18.22 45.80
CA VAL A 242 4.74 18.10 44.82
C VAL A 242 6.07 18.23 45.56
N ARG A 243 6.92 17.22 45.45
CA ARG A 243 8.33 17.27 45.87
C ARG A 243 9.18 17.86 44.73
N ARG A 244 9.97 18.88 45.04
CA ARG A 244 11.09 19.39 44.22
C ARG A 244 12.31 18.46 44.39
N SER A 245 13.02 18.15 43.30
CA SER A 245 14.33 18.74 42.97
C SER A 245 15.13 17.89 41.97
N ALA A 246 15.59 18.52 40.88
CA ALA A 246 16.93 18.36 40.32
C ALA A 246 17.29 19.64 39.55
N ALA A 247 18.57 20.01 39.58
CA ALA A 247 19.10 21.35 39.36
C ALA A 247 19.32 21.74 37.89
N CYS A 248 19.14 23.03 37.57
CA CYS A 248 19.64 23.65 36.33
C CYS A 248 20.73 24.68 36.65
N THR A 249 21.79 24.63 35.85
CA THR A 249 22.98 25.49 35.83
C THR A 249 22.73 26.76 35.02
N ASP A 250 23.22 27.91 35.56
CA ASP A 250 23.21 29.30 35.04
C ASP A 250 22.06 30.22 35.53
N PRO A 251 22.32 31.15 36.49
CA PRO A 251 21.31 32.03 37.09
C PRO A 251 20.83 33.20 36.20
N ASN A 252 21.36 33.37 34.98
CA ASN A 252 21.06 34.50 34.10
C ASN A 252 20.39 34.14 32.76
N SER A 253 19.90 32.91 32.59
CA SER A 253 19.20 32.49 31.38
C SER A 253 17.83 31.87 31.69
N CYS A 254 16.83 32.17 30.85
CA CYS A 254 15.53 31.49 30.91
C CYS A 254 15.64 30.13 30.21
N PRO A 255 15.33 29.00 30.87
CA PRO A 255 15.49 27.66 30.30
C PRO A 255 14.52 27.36 29.14
N THR A 256 13.48 28.18 28.94
CA THR A 256 12.46 27.97 27.90
C THR A 256 12.74 28.73 26.61
N CYS A 257 13.50 29.84 26.65
CA CYS A 257 13.69 30.71 25.46
C CYS A 257 15.12 31.25 25.26
N GLY A 258 16.06 31.02 26.19
CA GLY A 258 17.47 31.40 26.04
C GLY A 258 17.78 32.90 26.04
N CYS A 259 16.80 33.79 26.27
CA CYS A 259 17.04 35.23 26.30
C CYS A 259 17.90 35.63 27.52
N ARG A 260 18.95 36.43 27.26
CA ARG A 260 19.78 37.07 28.29
C ARG A 260 19.31 38.52 28.50
N ASN A 261 19.23 38.95 29.76
CA ASN A 261 18.85 40.31 30.12
C ASN A 261 20.04 41.27 29.96
N ASP A 262 20.14 41.94 28.81
CA ASP A 262 20.97 43.13 28.64
C ASP A 262 20.03 44.33 28.52
N PHE A 263 19.76 45.06 29.61
CA PHE A 263 19.52 46.52 29.56
C PHE A 263 19.50 47.13 30.98
N GLY A 264 20.24 48.23 31.11
CA GLY A 264 20.35 49.03 32.31
C GLY A 264 19.08 49.82 32.64
N ARG A 265 18.92 50.04 33.95
CA ARG A 265 17.94 50.88 34.64
C ARG A 265 17.35 52.03 33.79
N SER A 266 16.05 51.94 33.47
CA SER A 266 15.05 52.97 33.83
C SER A 266 13.67 52.65 33.25
N GLY A 267 12.67 52.48 34.13
CA GLY A 267 11.26 52.69 33.81
C GLY A 267 10.40 51.44 33.63
N CYS A 268 9.89 50.90 34.74
CA CYS A 268 8.58 50.23 34.81
C CYS A 268 8.03 50.45 36.23
N GLY A 269 6.84 51.04 36.32
CA GLY A 269 6.06 51.16 37.55
C GLY A 269 5.25 49.89 37.82
N ASP A 270 4.97 49.67 39.10
CA ASP A 270 3.99 48.76 39.70
C ASP A 270 3.92 47.31 39.13
N ALA A 271 4.89 46.49 39.52
CA ALA A 271 4.77 45.02 39.58
C ALA A 271 5.59 44.51 40.78
N ASP A 272 4.98 43.72 41.66
CA ASP A 272 5.48 43.53 43.04
C ASP A 272 6.26 42.22 43.24
N THR A 273 6.50 41.43 42.19
CA THR A 273 7.36 40.23 42.28
C THR A 273 8.14 39.91 40.99
N ARG A 274 9.31 39.26 41.14
CA ARG A 274 10.19 38.82 40.02
C ARG A 274 9.53 37.77 39.11
N GLU A 275 8.54 37.03 39.61
CA GLU A 275 7.71 36.11 38.82
C GLU A 275 6.78 36.88 37.88
N GLU A 276 6.16 37.98 38.31
CA GLU A 276 5.29 38.81 37.45
C GLU A 276 6.06 39.51 36.32
N ILE A 277 7.31 39.92 36.55
CA ILE A 277 8.15 40.54 35.51
C ILE A 277 8.56 39.51 34.43
N LEU A 278 8.81 38.26 34.82
CA LEU A 278 9.14 37.18 33.88
C LEU A 278 7.91 36.70 33.10
N ASP A 279 6.74 36.67 33.75
CA ASP A 279 5.47 36.29 33.13
C ASP A 279 4.93 37.39 32.19
N ASP A 280 5.16 38.66 32.52
CA ASP A 280 4.88 39.81 31.65
C ASP A 280 5.88 39.93 30.49
N CYS A 281 7.15 39.56 30.69
CA CYS A 281 8.12 39.42 29.60
C CYS A 281 7.73 38.28 28.64
N CYS A 282 7.34 37.10 29.14
CA CYS A 282 6.85 36.00 28.30
C CYS A 282 5.56 36.37 27.56
N ARG A 283 4.62 37.08 28.19
CA ARG A 283 3.41 37.59 27.51
C ARG A 283 3.71 38.66 26.48
N LYS A 284 4.70 39.54 26.71
CA LYS A 284 5.06 40.62 25.78
C LYS A 284 5.99 40.17 24.65
N THR A 285 6.78 39.11 24.82
CA THR A 285 7.61 38.55 23.72
C THR A 285 6.88 37.48 22.90
N ASN A 286 5.90 36.77 23.46
CA ASN A 286 5.00 35.90 22.68
C ASN A 286 3.77 36.63 22.10
N GLY A 287 3.48 37.85 22.57
CA GLY A 287 2.25 38.58 22.24
C GLY A 287 2.21 39.27 20.88
N ASP A 288 3.30 39.31 20.10
CA ASP A 288 3.33 40.12 18.87
C ASP A 288 4.16 39.55 17.69
N LYS A 289 4.47 38.24 17.71
CA LYS A 289 4.70 37.52 16.45
C LYS A 289 3.39 36.86 16.03
N ARG A 290 2.42 37.68 15.59
CA ARG A 290 1.41 37.15 14.67
C ARG A 290 2.19 36.57 13.49
N MET A 291 2.18 35.24 13.37
CA MET A 291 2.61 34.55 12.15
C MET A 291 1.78 35.12 11.01
N THR A 292 2.35 36.06 10.25
CA THR A 292 1.69 36.75 9.13
C THR A 292 1.68 35.90 7.85
N THR A 293 2.05 34.62 7.94
CA THR A 293 2.05 33.68 6.82
C THR A 293 0.82 32.80 6.90
N ALA A 294 -0.07 32.95 5.94
CA ALA A 294 -1.25 32.11 5.79
C ALA A 294 -0.85 30.63 5.57
N ALA A 295 -1.57 29.74 6.22
CA ALA A 295 -1.35 28.29 6.14
C ALA A 295 -1.77 27.74 4.76
N ASP A 296 -1.10 26.67 4.30
CA ASP A 296 -1.51 25.95 3.09
C ASP A 296 -2.72 25.06 3.38
N HIS A 297 -2.66 24.36 4.52
CA HIS A 297 -3.74 23.51 5.01
C HIS A 297 -4.05 23.80 6.47
N ILE A 298 -5.33 23.75 6.81
CA ILE A 298 -5.83 23.78 8.17
C ILE A 298 -6.76 22.60 8.37
N TYR A 299 -6.57 21.89 9.47
CA TYR A 299 -7.42 20.78 9.89
C TYR A 299 -8.09 21.18 11.21
N ILE A 300 -9.41 21.24 11.25
CA ILE A 300 -10.21 21.70 12.40
C ILE A 300 -11.10 20.58 12.94
N ASN A 301 -11.65 20.78 14.14
CA ASN A 301 -12.64 19.90 14.75
C ASN A 301 -12.12 18.46 14.87
N GLY A 302 -10.88 18.29 15.33
CA GLY A 302 -10.28 17.00 15.67
C GLY A 302 -10.03 16.83 17.16
N ASP A 303 -9.78 15.60 17.60
CA ASP A 303 -9.27 15.26 18.93
C ASP A 303 -7.78 14.90 18.82
N ILE A 304 -6.90 15.87 19.07
CA ILE A 304 -5.48 15.78 18.73
C ILE A 304 -4.68 15.09 19.84
N ARG A 305 -4.18 13.88 19.57
CA ARG A 305 -3.23 13.13 20.41
C ARG A 305 -1.79 13.47 20.00
N ALA A 306 -1.26 14.59 20.50
CA ALA A 306 0.01 15.16 20.02
C ALA A 306 1.27 14.33 20.36
N MET A 307 1.23 13.51 21.42
CA MET A 307 2.36 12.73 21.94
C MET A 307 3.59 13.57 22.37
N ASP A 308 3.40 14.85 22.70
CA ASP A 308 4.51 15.75 23.09
C ASP A 308 4.53 16.17 24.58
N GLY A 309 3.49 15.83 25.35
CA GLY A 309 3.36 16.13 26.78
C GLY A 309 3.33 17.63 27.16
N ALA A 310 3.53 18.54 26.21
CA ALA A 310 3.70 19.98 26.41
C ALA A 310 2.54 20.79 25.79
N VAL A 311 2.02 20.34 24.66
CA VAL A 311 0.76 20.76 24.06
C VAL A 311 -0.32 20.00 24.84
N GLY A 312 -0.91 20.67 25.83
CA GLY A 312 -1.97 20.07 26.65
C GLY A 312 -3.12 19.51 25.81
N ASP A 313 -3.89 18.58 26.39
CA ASP A 313 -4.97 17.78 25.79
C ASP A 313 -6.15 18.56 25.13
N ASN A 314 -6.01 19.85 24.83
CA ASN A 314 -7.09 20.74 24.41
C ASN A 314 -6.94 21.26 22.96
N ALA A 315 -5.90 20.86 22.21
CA ALA A 315 -5.81 21.24 20.80
C ALA A 315 -6.89 20.50 19.99
N THR A 316 -7.66 21.26 19.22
CA THR A 316 -8.70 20.71 18.32
C THR A 316 -8.41 20.95 16.85
N ALA A 317 -7.37 21.73 16.56
CA ALA A 317 -7.00 22.10 15.20
C ALA A 317 -5.48 22.25 15.03
N VAL A 318 -5.02 22.05 13.79
CA VAL A 318 -3.63 22.23 13.38
C VAL A 318 -3.54 23.04 12.07
N ALA A 319 -2.52 23.90 11.97
CA ALA A 319 -2.16 24.62 10.75
C ALA A 319 -0.86 24.08 10.17
N VAL A 320 -0.82 23.92 8.85
CA VAL A 320 0.33 23.40 8.10
C VAL A 320 0.79 24.41 7.06
N LYS A 321 2.10 24.62 6.98
CA LYS A 321 2.76 25.41 5.94
C LYS A 321 4.03 24.71 5.50
N ASP A 322 4.28 24.64 4.20
CA ASP A 322 5.50 24.07 3.62
C ASP A 322 5.80 22.66 4.18
N GLY A 323 4.74 21.86 4.34
CA GLY A 323 4.79 20.50 4.86
C GLY A 323 5.07 20.34 6.37
N ARG A 324 5.03 21.41 7.15
CA ARG A 324 5.30 21.40 8.60
C ARG A 324 4.18 22.01 9.42
N PHE A 325 3.99 21.52 10.64
CA PHE A 325 3.07 22.14 11.59
C PHE A 325 3.58 23.53 11.97
N VAL A 326 2.76 24.57 11.79
CA VAL A 326 3.10 25.96 12.16
C VAL A 326 2.31 26.49 13.34
N ALA A 327 1.16 25.88 13.64
CA ALA A 327 0.39 26.18 14.84
C ALA A 327 -0.48 24.98 15.25
N LEU A 328 -0.71 24.83 16.55
CA LEU A 328 -1.67 23.93 17.17
C LEU A 328 -2.51 24.75 18.14
N GLY A 329 -3.81 24.52 18.21
CA GLY A 329 -4.69 25.30 19.08
C GLY A 329 -6.16 24.90 18.94
N THR A 330 -7.04 25.80 19.40
CA THR A 330 -8.49 25.65 19.19
C THR A 330 -8.88 25.95 17.74
N ASP A 331 -10.05 25.44 17.32
CA ASP A 331 -10.59 25.71 15.98
C ASP A 331 -10.63 27.22 15.66
N ALA A 332 -10.98 28.04 16.65
CA ALA A 332 -11.07 29.49 16.49
C ALA A 332 -9.70 30.16 16.29
N GLU A 333 -8.68 29.74 17.04
CA GLU A 333 -7.32 30.27 16.93
C GLU A 333 -6.70 29.89 15.59
N ILE A 334 -6.87 28.63 15.18
CA ILE A 334 -6.30 28.13 13.92
C ILE A 334 -7.05 28.68 12.71
N SER A 335 -8.38 28.76 12.74
CA SER A 335 -9.17 29.35 11.64
C SER A 335 -8.84 30.83 11.40
N ALA A 336 -8.25 31.54 12.36
CA ALA A 336 -7.79 32.91 12.16
C ALA A 336 -6.54 33.01 11.25
N LEU A 337 -5.90 31.89 10.92
CA LEU A 337 -4.72 31.80 10.05
C LEU A 337 -5.06 31.52 8.57
N THR A 338 -6.35 31.45 8.22
CA THR A 338 -6.81 31.20 6.84
C THR A 338 -6.66 32.44 5.95
N ASP A 339 -6.31 32.24 4.68
CA ASP A 339 -6.52 33.20 3.60
C ASP A 339 -7.38 32.60 2.47
N SER A 340 -7.36 33.22 1.28
CA SER A 340 -8.14 32.74 0.12
C SER A 340 -7.60 31.46 -0.51
N GLU A 341 -6.34 31.11 -0.26
CA GLU A 341 -5.66 29.94 -0.83
C GLU A 341 -5.57 28.77 0.19
N THR A 342 -5.81 29.03 1.48
CA THR A 342 -5.81 27.99 2.52
C THR A 342 -6.91 26.94 2.29
N SER A 343 -6.50 25.68 2.23
CA SER A 343 -7.40 24.53 2.25
C SER A 343 -7.84 24.21 3.69
N VAL A 344 -9.15 24.19 3.94
CA VAL A 344 -9.71 23.87 5.27
C VAL A 344 -10.38 22.50 5.22
N VAL A 345 -10.01 21.64 6.16
CA VAL A 345 -10.53 20.28 6.34
C VAL A 345 -11.19 20.17 7.70
N ASP A 346 -12.48 19.81 7.72
CA ASP A 346 -13.22 19.48 8.94
C ASP A 346 -13.05 17.98 9.24
N LEU A 347 -12.47 17.67 10.40
CA LEU A 347 -12.22 16.29 10.83
C LEU A 347 -13.42 15.64 11.53
N ALA A 348 -14.55 16.33 11.65
CA ALA A 348 -15.81 15.81 12.17
C ALA A 348 -15.73 15.19 13.59
N GLY A 349 -14.82 15.69 14.43
CA GLY A 349 -14.55 15.20 15.78
C GLY A 349 -13.68 13.94 15.83
N ALA A 350 -13.09 13.51 14.72
CA ALA A 350 -12.25 12.33 14.64
C ALA A 350 -10.92 12.49 15.39
N VAL A 351 -10.32 11.37 15.76
CA VAL A 351 -9.08 11.34 16.55
C VAL A 351 -7.88 11.49 15.62
N VAL A 352 -6.91 12.32 16.01
CA VAL A 352 -5.69 12.54 15.23
C VAL A 352 -4.48 12.09 16.02
N VAL A 353 -3.68 11.20 15.44
CA VAL A 353 -2.41 10.72 16.02
C VAL A 353 -1.25 11.05 15.07
N PRO A 354 0.02 11.07 15.54
CA PRO A 354 1.15 11.25 14.64
C PRO A 354 1.19 10.13 13.59
N GLY A 355 1.78 10.42 12.43
CA GLY A 355 1.85 9.46 11.33
C GLY A 355 2.58 8.17 11.72
N PHE A 356 2.06 7.01 11.32
CA PHE A 356 2.71 5.75 11.65
C PHE A 356 3.99 5.56 10.84
N ILE A 357 5.04 5.11 11.52
CA ILE A 357 6.37 4.83 10.98
C ILE A 357 6.58 3.32 11.03
N GLU A 358 6.56 2.66 9.88
CA GLU A 358 6.83 1.22 9.78
C GLU A 358 8.35 1.00 9.66
N THR A 359 9.00 0.59 10.74
CA THR A 359 10.48 0.65 10.83
C THR A 359 11.20 -0.54 10.23
N HIS A 360 10.49 -1.55 9.72
CA HIS A 360 11.07 -2.70 9.04
C HIS A 360 10.01 -3.41 8.18
N LEU A 361 10.21 -3.37 6.87
CA LEU A 361 9.41 -4.08 5.87
C LEU A 361 10.20 -4.17 4.55
N HIS A 362 9.59 -4.79 3.55
CA HIS A 362 10.16 -5.00 2.21
C HIS A 362 9.12 -4.64 1.13
N PRO A 363 8.76 -3.36 0.95
CA PRO A 363 7.58 -2.94 0.19
C PRO A 363 7.73 -3.17 -1.32
N MET A 364 8.92 -3.00 -1.92
CA MET A 364 9.12 -3.33 -3.34
C MET A 364 9.01 -4.84 -3.58
N MET A 365 9.63 -5.65 -2.72
CA MET A 365 9.48 -7.10 -2.78
C MET A 365 8.02 -7.52 -2.61
N TRP A 366 7.33 -6.98 -1.61
CA TRP A 366 5.92 -7.24 -1.36
C TRP A 366 5.03 -6.82 -2.54
N GLY A 367 5.26 -5.62 -3.09
CA GLY A 367 4.49 -5.11 -4.22
C GLY A 367 4.58 -5.97 -5.48
N LEU A 368 5.73 -6.63 -5.69
CA LEU A 368 5.89 -7.65 -6.73
C LEU A 368 5.06 -8.90 -6.40
N MET A 369 5.16 -9.37 -5.15
CA MET A 369 4.44 -10.56 -4.65
C MET A 369 2.92 -10.41 -4.69
N LEU A 370 2.37 -9.19 -4.60
CA LEU A 370 0.94 -8.92 -4.82
C LEU A 370 0.42 -9.40 -6.20
N SER A 371 1.33 -9.65 -7.16
CA SER A 371 0.97 -10.22 -8.48
C SER A 371 0.91 -11.75 -8.50
N GLY A 372 1.49 -12.41 -7.50
CA GLY A 372 1.58 -13.88 -7.39
C GLY A 372 0.33 -14.53 -6.80
N VAL A 373 0.42 -15.81 -6.46
CA VAL A 373 -0.61 -16.53 -5.70
C VAL A 373 -0.40 -16.29 -4.20
N ASP A 374 -1.45 -15.88 -3.50
CA ASP A 374 -1.44 -15.77 -2.04
C ASP A 374 -1.56 -17.16 -1.41
N ALA A 375 -0.44 -17.62 -0.84
CA ALA A 375 -0.31 -18.90 -0.14
C ALA A 375 -0.43 -18.77 1.38
N THR A 376 -0.74 -17.58 1.90
CA THR A 376 -0.92 -17.37 3.34
C THR A 376 -2.05 -18.23 3.88
N THR A 377 -1.94 -18.65 5.14
CA THR A 377 -2.97 -19.52 5.76
C THR A 377 -4.34 -18.87 5.94
N ASN A 378 -4.44 -17.55 5.78
CA ASN A 378 -5.72 -16.84 5.72
C ASN A 378 -6.46 -17.12 4.39
N THR A 379 -5.71 -17.27 3.29
CA THR A 379 -6.25 -17.51 1.94
C THR A 379 -6.24 -18.99 1.58
N CYS A 380 -5.16 -19.69 1.93
CA CYS A 380 -4.90 -21.10 1.69
C CYS A 380 -4.66 -21.83 3.03
N PRO A 381 -5.70 -22.14 3.82
CA PRO A 381 -5.55 -22.83 5.11
C PRO A 381 -5.13 -24.30 4.98
N THR A 382 -5.14 -24.86 3.77
CA THR A 382 -4.75 -26.25 3.49
C THR A 382 -3.85 -26.33 2.26
N ILE A 383 -3.02 -27.37 2.17
CA ILE A 383 -2.17 -27.64 1.01
C ILE A 383 -3.03 -27.81 -0.25
N GLU A 384 -4.17 -28.50 -0.17
CA GLU A 384 -5.06 -28.68 -1.32
C GLU A 384 -5.65 -27.36 -1.84
N LYS A 385 -5.93 -26.40 -0.94
CA LYS A 385 -6.40 -25.07 -1.34
C LYS A 385 -5.31 -24.31 -2.09
N LEU A 386 -4.06 -24.41 -1.64
CA LEU A 386 -2.91 -23.82 -2.32
C LEU A 386 -2.69 -24.46 -3.70
N ILE A 387 -2.71 -25.79 -3.80
CA ILE A 387 -2.59 -26.50 -5.09
C ILE A 387 -3.68 -26.02 -6.07
N THR A 388 -4.92 -25.85 -5.59
CA THR A 388 -6.03 -25.34 -6.42
C THR A 388 -5.74 -23.92 -6.92
N ALA A 389 -5.22 -23.04 -6.06
CA ALA A 389 -4.88 -21.68 -6.44
C ALA A 389 -3.71 -21.61 -7.43
N LEU A 390 -2.69 -22.45 -7.24
CA LEU A 390 -1.56 -22.62 -8.16
C LEU A 390 -2.02 -23.14 -9.52
N ALA A 391 -2.86 -24.17 -9.55
CA ALA A 391 -3.41 -24.74 -10.79
C ALA A 391 -4.27 -23.71 -11.55
N ALA A 392 -5.07 -22.91 -10.84
CA ALA A 392 -5.85 -21.83 -11.43
C ALA A 392 -4.95 -20.75 -12.06
N ARG A 393 -3.81 -20.43 -11.42
CA ARG A 393 -2.80 -19.54 -12.00
C ARG A 393 -2.13 -20.18 -13.21
N ALA A 394 -1.73 -21.44 -13.12
CA ALA A 394 -1.12 -22.18 -14.23
C ALA A 394 -1.98 -22.15 -15.50
N ALA A 395 -3.29 -22.35 -15.36
CA ALA A 395 -4.23 -22.39 -16.48
C ALA A 395 -4.30 -21.10 -17.32
N ILE A 396 -3.85 -19.96 -16.79
CA ILE A 396 -3.86 -18.65 -17.48
C ILE A 396 -2.45 -18.13 -17.77
N THR A 397 -1.41 -18.81 -17.30
CA THR A 397 0.00 -18.44 -17.52
C THR A 397 0.48 -19.10 -18.83
N PRO A 398 1.24 -18.41 -19.69
CA PRO A 398 1.86 -19.04 -20.86
C PRO A 398 2.77 -20.21 -20.50
N VAL A 399 2.63 -21.34 -21.21
CA VAL A 399 3.34 -22.60 -20.93
C VAL A 399 4.84 -22.36 -20.75
N GLY A 400 5.40 -22.87 -19.65
CA GLY A 400 6.82 -22.77 -19.32
C GLY A 400 7.23 -21.52 -18.54
N GLU A 401 6.38 -20.50 -18.46
CA GLU A 401 6.60 -19.33 -17.59
C GLU A 401 6.40 -19.69 -16.11
N PRO A 402 7.14 -19.06 -15.17
CA PRO A 402 7.09 -19.39 -13.76
C PRO A 402 5.78 -18.99 -13.09
N ILE A 403 5.41 -19.77 -12.07
CA ILE A 403 4.29 -19.48 -11.18
C ILE A 403 4.86 -19.23 -9.79
N GLU A 404 4.73 -18.00 -9.31
CA GLU A 404 5.15 -17.61 -7.99
C GLU A 404 3.97 -17.56 -7.00
N ALA A 405 4.22 -18.06 -5.81
CA ALA A 405 3.32 -17.93 -4.67
C ALA A 405 4.08 -17.48 -3.42
N TRP A 406 3.42 -16.76 -2.53
CA TRP A 406 4.01 -16.22 -1.31
C TRP A 406 3.19 -16.55 -0.07
N GLY A 407 3.89 -16.89 1.02
CA GLY A 407 3.35 -16.87 2.36
C GLY A 407 2.92 -18.24 2.91
N PHE A 408 3.35 -19.32 2.26
CA PHE A 408 3.11 -20.67 2.78
C PHE A 408 3.84 -20.86 4.11
N ASP A 409 3.20 -21.53 5.06
CA ASP A 409 3.81 -21.89 6.33
C ASP A 409 3.37 -23.31 6.70
N ASP A 410 4.33 -24.24 6.72
CA ASP A 410 4.07 -25.66 6.96
C ASP A 410 3.54 -25.95 8.35
N SER A 411 3.91 -25.11 9.32
CA SER A 411 3.39 -25.22 10.67
C SER A 411 1.93 -24.75 10.69
N LEU A 412 1.56 -23.67 10.00
CA LEU A 412 0.24 -23.06 10.15
C LEU A 412 -0.87 -23.70 9.30
N VAL A 413 -0.55 -24.49 8.26
CA VAL A 413 -1.56 -25.21 7.47
C VAL A 413 -2.17 -26.38 8.24
N ALA A 414 -3.40 -26.77 7.88
CA ALA A 414 -4.14 -27.82 8.58
C ALA A 414 -3.42 -29.18 8.59
N GLU A 415 -2.62 -29.47 7.58
CA GLU A 415 -1.87 -30.71 7.46
C GLU A 415 -0.60 -30.77 8.33
N ASP A 416 -0.16 -29.64 8.91
CA ASP A 416 1.05 -29.51 9.76
C ASP A 416 2.29 -30.19 9.14
N ARG A 417 2.53 -29.94 7.85
CA ARG A 417 3.67 -30.48 7.08
C ARG A 417 4.06 -29.57 5.92
N GLY A 418 5.32 -29.69 5.49
CA GLY A 418 5.85 -29.03 4.30
C GLY A 418 5.21 -29.50 2.98
N LEU A 419 5.40 -28.70 1.94
CA LEU A 419 5.06 -29.08 0.56
C LEU A 419 6.08 -30.08 0.04
N THR A 420 5.61 -31.00 -0.79
CA THR A 420 6.47 -31.92 -1.53
C THR A 420 6.49 -31.57 -3.01
N VAL A 421 7.52 -31.98 -3.75
CA VAL A 421 7.52 -31.93 -5.22
C VAL A 421 6.23 -32.51 -5.80
N ALA A 422 5.77 -33.65 -5.28
CA ALA A 422 4.55 -34.31 -5.72
C ALA A 422 3.26 -33.50 -5.44
N ASP A 423 3.24 -32.66 -4.40
CA ASP A 423 2.12 -31.75 -4.16
C ASP A 423 2.07 -30.63 -5.20
N LEU A 424 3.22 -30.04 -5.52
CA LEU A 424 3.29 -28.96 -6.50
C LEU A 424 3.12 -29.45 -7.94
N ASP A 425 3.59 -30.66 -8.27
CA ASP A 425 3.36 -31.28 -9.58
C ASP A 425 1.87 -31.55 -9.86
N LYS A 426 1.02 -31.71 -8.83
CA LYS A 426 -0.45 -31.76 -9.02
C LYS A 426 -1.01 -30.46 -9.57
N ALA A 427 -0.38 -29.32 -9.27
CA ALA A 427 -0.80 -28.02 -9.79
C ALA A 427 -0.35 -27.82 -11.23
N SER A 428 0.91 -28.17 -11.54
CA SER A 428 1.42 -28.22 -12.91
C SER A 428 2.76 -28.94 -13.02
N THR A 429 2.94 -29.67 -14.12
CA THR A 429 4.23 -30.19 -14.61
C THR A 429 4.70 -29.49 -15.89
N GLU A 430 4.02 -28.40 -16.31
CA GLU A 430 4.38 -27.61 -17.50
C GLU A 430 5.07 -26.29 -17.13
N HIS A 431 4.90 -25.84 -15.89
CA HIS A 431 5.43 -24.60 -15.36
C HIS A 431 6.38 -24.86 -14.19
N PRO A 432 7.51 -24.13 -14.08
CA PRO A 432 8.25 -24.09 -12.82
C PRO A 432 7.40 -23.37 -11.76
N ILE A 433 7.19 -24.03 -10.62
CA ILE A 433 6.43 -23.47 -9.50
C ILE A 433 7.38 -23.16 -8.36
N LEU A 434 7.26 -21.94 -7.83
CA LEU A 434 8.06 -21.43 -6.73
C LEU A 434 7.13 -20.90 -5.63
N VAL A 435 7.02 -21.63 -4.52
CA VAL A 435 6.20 -21.23 -3.36
C VAL A 435 7.13 -20.78 -2.24
N ARG A 436 7.21 -19.49 -2.01
CA ARG A 436 8.04 -18.91 -0.95
C ARG A 436 7.37 -19.08 0.41
N HIS A 437 8.17 -19.51 1.38
CA HIS A 437 7.77 -19.66 2.77
C HIS A 437 7.57 -18.29 3.43
N LEU A 438 6.61 -18.19 4.36
CA LEU A 438 6.22 -16.95 5.02
C LEU A 438 7.36 -16.29 5.79
N SER A 439 8.34 -17.07 6.25
CA SER A 439 9.54 -16.55 6.93
C SER A 439 10.51 -15.79 6.02
N ALA A 440 10.35 -15.81 4.69
CA ALA A 440 11.35 -15.35 3.71
C ALA A 440 12.68 -16.14 3.68
N HIS A 441 12.84 -17.14 4.55
CA HIS A 441 14.04 -17.98 4.66
C HIS A 441 13.87 -19.36 4.00
N GLY A 442 12.80 -19.60 3.25
CA GLY A 442 12.56 -20.88 2.59
C GLY A 442 11.77 -20.75 1.30
N ILE A 443 11.94 -21.72 0.40
CA ILE A 443 11.16 -21.85 -0.82
C ILE A 443 10.92 -23.33 -1.15
N TYR A 444 9.70 -23.65 -1.57
CA TYR A 444 9.29 -24.96 -2.06
C TYR A 444 9.13 -24.92 -3.57
N VAL A 445 9.72 -25.88 -4.28
CA VAL A 445 9.72 -25.94 -5.74
C VAL A 445 9.27 -27.30 -6.28
N ASN A 446 8.67 -27.30 -7.48
CA ASN A 446 8.22 -28.52 -8.14
C ASN A 446 9.34 -29.20 -8.95
N SER A 447 9.02 -30.34 -9.58
CA SER A 447 9.99 -31.11 -10.37
C SER A 447 10.59 -30.30 -11.53
N VAL A 448 9.76 -29.52 -12.22
CA VAL A 448 10.17 -28.68 -13.36
C VAL A 448 11.17 -27.61 -12.95
N ALA A 449 10.98 -26.99 -11.78
CA ALA A 449 11.89 -26.00 -11.24
C ALA A 449 13.25 -26.61 -10.83
N LEU A 450 13.25 -27.78 -10.18
CA LEU A 450 14.48 -28.51 -9.86
C LEU A 450 15.27 -28.87 -11.13
N GLU A 451 14.58 -29.40 -12.16
CA GLU A 451 15.21 -29.76 -13.44
C GLU A 451 15.84 -28.53 -14.12
N LYS A 452 15.08 -27.42 -14.24
CA LYS A 452 15.57 -26.19 -14.88
C LYS A 452 16.73 -25.54 -14.11
N ALA A 453 16.75 -25.65 -12.79
CA ALA A 453 17.83 -25.15 -11.95
C ALA A 453 19.03 -26.12 -11.88
N GLY A 454 18.92 -27.34 -12.41
CA GLY A 454 19.97 -28.35 -12.34
C GLY A 454 20.24 -28.86 -10.93
N ILE A 455 19.21 -28.88 -10.07
CA ILE A 455 19.31 -29.37 -8.69
C ILE A 455 18.96 -30.86 -8.66
N ASP A 456 19.90 -31.69 -8.19
CA ASP A 456 19.75 -33.14 -8.05
C ASP A 456 20.40 -33.66 -6.75
N ALA A 457 20.43 -34.98 -6.58
CA ALA A 457 20.99 -35.63 -5.39
C ALA A 457 22.51 -35.38 -5.20
N THR A 458 23.22 -34.93 -6.24
CA THR A 458 24.66 -34.64 -6.23
C THR A 458 24.99 -33.16 -6.04
N THR A 459 24.00 -32.28 -6.16
CA THR A 459 24.18 -30.84 -5.87
C THR A 459 24.66 -30.67 -4.43
N VAL A 460 25.70 -29.87 -4.23
CA VAL A 460 26.24 -29.57 -2.89
C VAL A 460 25.48 -28.40 -2.30
N ASP A 461 25.23 -28.44 -0.99
CA ASP A 461 24.62 -27.33 -0.28
C ASP A 461 25.53 -26.09 -0.33
N PRO A 462 25.01 -24.92 -0.72
CA PRO A 462 25.80 -23.68 -0.69
C PRO A 462 26.14 -23.31 0.76
N GLU A 463 27.27 -22.64 0.97
CA GLU A 463 27.64 -22.16 2.31
C GLU A 463 26.54 -21.26 2.88
N GLY A 464 26.07 -21.56 4.09
CA GLY A 464 24.99 -20.83 4.75
C GLY A 464 23.57 -21.14 4.23
N GLY A 465 23.39 -22.13 3.36
CA GLY A 465 22.08 -22.60 2.91
C GLY A 465 21.97 -24.13 2.84
N VAL A 466 20.74 -24.64 2.82
CA VAL A 466 20.47 -26.08 2.88
C VAL A 466 19.49 -26.47 1.78
N ILE A 467 19.81 -27.54 1.04
CA ILE A 467 18.85 -28.22 0.15
C ILE A 467 18.28 -29.40 0.93
N VAL A 468 17.00 -29.35 1.30
CA VAL A 468 16.40 -30.40 2.13
C VAL A 468 16.23 -31.66 1.29
N ARG A 469 16.80 -32.77 1.78
CA ARG A 469 16.76 -34.08 1.14
C ARG A 469 16.02 -35.09 2.00
N ASP A 470 15.37 -36.05 1.35
CA ASP A 470 14.75 -37.18 2.04
C ASP A 470 15.78 -38.22 2.51
N SER A 471 15.31 -39.33 3.08
CA SER A 471 16.18 -40.41 3.58
C SER A 471 17.00 -41.11 2.49
N ASP A 472 16.60 -40.99 1.23
CA ASP A 472 17.29 -41.58 0.08
C ASP A 472 18.26 -40.57 -0.58
N GLY A 473 18.35 -39.35 -0.04
CA GLY A 473 19.22 -38.28 -0.53
C GLY A 473 18.65 -37.52 -1.72
N VAL A 474 17.35 -37.67 -2.02
CA VAL A 474 16.70 -36.96 -3.13
C VAL A 474 16.22 -35.59 -2.64
N PRO A 475 16.47 -34.50 -3.40
CA PRO A 475 15.93 -33.19 -3.05
C PRO A 475 14.40 -33.20 -2.95
N THR A 476 13.88 -32.75 -1.82
CA THR A 476 12.44 -32.73 -1.52
C THR A 476 11.68 -31.61 -2.22
N GLY A 477 12.42 -30.65 -2.80
CA GLY A 477 11.91 -29.39 -3.32
C GLY A 477 11.99 -28.22 -2.34
N GLU A 478 12.36 -28.44 -1.08
CA GLU A 478 12.54 -27.38 -0.08
C GLU A 478 14.00 -26.90 -0.05
N LEU A 479 14.20 -25.58 -0.22
CA LEU A 479 15.49 -24.90 -0.15
C LEU A 479 15.44 -23.85 0.96
N CYS A 480 16.36 -23.93 1.91
CA CYS A 480 16.40 -23.10 3.11
C CYS A 480 17.60 -22.14 3.10
N GLU A 481 17.33 -20.92 3.56
CA GLU A 481 18.20 -19.75 3.56
C GLU A 481 18.53 -19.18 2.18
N VAL A 482 18.90 -17.89 2.17
CA VAL A 482 19.13 -17.09 0.95
C VAL A 482 20.06 -17.79 -0.04
N PRO A 483 21.23 -18.36 0.34
CA PRO A 483 22.13 -19.00 -0.61
C PRO A 483 21.51 -20.19 -1.37
N ALA A 484 20.67 -21.01 -0.72
CA ALA A 484 20.00 -22.13 -1.37
C ALA A 484 18.81 -21.66 -2.22
N MET A 485 18.03 -20.70 -1.73
CA MET A 485 16.94 -20.09 -2.49
C MET A 485 17.43 -19.41 -3.78
N SER A 486 18.65 -18.84 -3.77
CA SER A 486 19.25 -18.21 -4.94
C SER A 486 19.51 -19.18 -6.10
N LEU A 487 19.59 -20.50 -5.86
CA LEU A 487 19.77 -21.51 -6.91
C LEU A 487 18.61 -21.53 -7.91
N VAL A 488 17.41 -21.12 -7.48
CA VAL A 488 16.21 -21.07 -8.34
C VAL A 488 15.82 -19.65 -8.75
N HIS A 489 16.60 -18.64 -8.36
CA HIS A 489 16.29 -17.23 -8.66
C HIS A 489 16.27 -16.95 -10.16
N GLY A 490 17.18 -17.56 -10.94
CA GLY A 490 17.24 -17.38 -12.39
C GLY A 490 16.02 -17.93 -13.16
N LEU A 491 15.08 -18.60 -12.49
CA LEU A 491 13.84 -19.08 -13.09
C LEU A 491 12.75 -18.01 -13.15
N VAL A 492 12.85 -16.97 -12.34
CA VAL A 492 11.92 -15.83 -12.34
C VAL A 492 12.55 -14.65 -13.09
N PRO A 493 11.76 -13.83 -13.81
CA PRO A 493 12.30 -12.68 -14.51
C PRO A 493 13.02 -11.73 -13.53
N ASP A 494 14.17 -11.20 -13.95
CA ASP A 494 14.91 -10.22 -13.15
C ASP A 494 14.01 -9.02 -12.83
N MET A 495 14.14 -8.52 -11.59
CA MET A 495 13.54 -7.24 -11.23
C MET A 495 14.22 -6.15 -12.04
N ASN A 496 13.48 -5.52 -12.95
CA ASN A 496 13.91 -4.27 -13.55
C ASN A 496 13.34 -3.08 -12.74
N PRO A 497 13.94 -1.88 -12.89
CA PRO A 497 13.47 -0.69 -12.19
C PRO A 497 11.99 -0.38 -12.43
N ASP A 498 11.44 -0.65 -13.62
CA ASP A 498 10.02 -0.39 -13.91
C ASP A 498 9.07 -1.29 -13.14
N ALA A 499 9.41 -2.58 -13.01
CA ALA A 499 8.67 -3.51 -12.15
C ALA A 499 8.74 -3.09 -10.68
N SER A 500 9.92 -2.67 -10.21
CA SER A 500 10.12 -2.17 -8.84
C SER A 500 9.31 -0.90 -8.56
N LYS A 501 9.23 0.00 -9.54
CA LYS A 501 8.39 1.21 -9.47
C LYS A 501 6.91 0.85 -9.34
N ILE A 502 6.39 -0.02 -10.21
CA ILE A 502 4.99 -0.47 -10.16
C ILE A 502 4.69 -1.17 -8.82
N ALA A 503 5.61 -2.01 -8.34
CA ALA A 503 5.49 -2.68 -7.06
C ALA A 503 5.41 -1.67 -5.90
N MET A 504 6.29 -0.68 -5.88
CA MET A 504 6.29 0.36 -4.85
C MET A 504 5.01 1.21 -4.89
N LEU A 505 4.50 1.54 -6.08
CA LEU A 505 3.22 2.25 -6.24
C LEU A 505 2.06 1.49 -5.59
N ARG A 506 1.99 0.17 -5.79
CA ARG A 506 0.96 -0.68 -5.15
C ARG A 506 1.16 -0.77 -3.64
N ALA A 507 2.39 -0.97 -3.19
CA ALA A 507 2.70 -1.10 -1.77
C ALA A 507 2.39 0.19 -1.00
N GLN A 508 2.70 1.37 -1.56
CA GLN A 508 2.41 2.64 -0.90
C GLN A 508 0.91 2.91 -0.75
N GLU A 509 0.07 2.48 -1.71
CA GLU A 509 -1.38 2.63 -1.60
C GLU A 509 -1.92 1.86 -0.40
N VAL A 510 -1.46 0.61 -0.22
CA VAL A 510 -1.88 -0.21 0.93
C VAL A 510 -1.36 0.38 2.23
N MET A 511 -0.07 0.75 2.27
CA MET A 511 0.55 1.40 3.43
C MET A 511 -0.18 2.69 3.84
N ALA A 512 -0.50 3.56 2.87
CA ALA A 512 -1.25 4.78 3.12
C ALA A 512 -2.66 4.49 3.65
N SER A 513 -3.32 3.44 3.19
CA SER A 513 -4.66 3.07 3.66
C SER A 513 -4.71 2.58 5.11
N VAL A 514 -3.57 2.19 5.68
CA VAL A 514 -3.44 1.78 7.08
C VAL A 514 -2.63 2.78 7.93
N GLY A 515 -2.48 4.02 7.46
CA GLY A 515 -1.94 5.13 8.25
C GLY A 515 -0.41 5.28 8.21
N VAL A 516 0.30 4.49 7.40
CA VAL A 516 1.76 4.60 7.29
C VAL A 516 2.13 5.85 6.51
N THR A 517 2.90 6.75 7.12
CA THR A 517 3.43 7.99 6.51
C THR A 517 4.91 7.88 6.19
N SER A 518 5.65 7.08 6.97
CA SER A 518 7.07 6.78 6.80
C SER A 518 7.30 5.29 6.91
N PHE A 519 8.29 4.77 6.18
CA PHE A 519 8.62 3.36 6.20
C PHE A 519 10.12 3.15 5.99
N HIS A 520 10.66 2.03 6.49
CA HIS A 520 12.05 1.65 6.24
C HIS A 520 12.10 0.37 5.40
N ASP A 521 12.65 0.47 4.19
CA ASP A 521 12.88 -0.69 3.34
C ASP A 521 14.20 -1.37 3.73
N MET A 522 14.10 -2.63 4.15
CA MET A 522 15.24 -3.42 4.59
C MET A 522 15.77 -4.26 3.43
N TYR A 523 17.07 -4.19 3.17
CA TYR A 523 17.74 -4.96 2.12
C TYR A 523 17.46 -4.44 0.69
N VAL A 524 17.72 -3.15 0.47
CA VAL A 524 17.56 -2.47 -0.82
C VAL A 524 18.75 -2.77 -1.75
N THR A 525 18.48 -3.24 -2.97
CA THR A 525 19.48 -3.44 -4.03
C THR A 525 19.79 -2.14 -4.79
N ALA A 526 20.79 -2.14 -5.66
CA ALA A 526 21.13 -0.98 -6.50
C ALA A 526 19.97 -0.59 -7.45
N GLU A 527 19.26 -1.59 -8.01
CA GLU A 527 18.11 -1.38 -8.89
C GLU A 527 16.92 -0.80 -8.14
N MET A 528 16.65 -1.30 -6.92
CA MET A 528 15.61 -0.77 -6.04
C MET A 528 15.91 0.67 -5.61
N TYR A 529 17.18 0.97 -5.28
CA TYR A 529 17.62 2.32 -4.95
C TYR A 529 17.36 3.29 -6.11
N GLU A 530 17.73 2.92 -7.35
CA GLU A 530 17.45 3.78 -8.51
C GLU A 530 15.93 3.91 -8.78
N ALA A 531 15.15 2.87 -8.55
CA ALA A 531 13.69 2.96 -8.63
C ALA A 531 13.12 3.96 -7.61
N TYR A 532 13.60 3.96 -6.36
CA TYR A 532 13.24 4.96 -5.36
C TYR A 532 13.62 6.38 -5.79
N ARG A 533 14.84 6.54 -6.31
CA ARG A 533 15.36 7.83 -6.76
C ARG A 533 14.53 8.40 -7.91
N GLN A 534 14.09 7.55 -8.83
CA GLN A 534 13.21 7.93 -9.94
C GLN A 534 11.80 8.26 -9.47
N LEU A 535 11.19 7.45 -8.61
CA LEU A 535 9.85 7.75 -8.06
C LEU A 535 9.83 9.08 -7.31
N ASP A 536 10.90 9.41 -6.59
CA ASP A 536 11.01 10.68 -5.89
C ASP A 536 11.20 11.85 -6.87
N ALA A 537 12.05 11.69 -7.89
CA ALA A 537 12.24 12.70 -8.93
C ALA A 537 10.97 12.97 -9.75
N ASP A 538 10.17 11.92 -9.99
CA ASP A 538 8.90 12.00 -10.73
C ASP A 538 7.74 12.53 -9.85
N GLY A 539 7.93 12.57 -8.52
CA GLY A 539 6.90 13.00 -7.55
C GLY A 539 5.85 11.91 -7.24
N ASP A 540 6.10 10.68 -7.65
CA ASP A 540 5.20 9.54 -7.52
C ASP A 540 5.31 8.82 -6.16
N LEU A 541 6.44 8.98 -5.45
CA LEU A 541 6.57 8.49 -4.08
C LEU A 541 5.83 9.44 -3.13
N ARG A 542 4.76 8.99 -2.48
CA ARG A 542 3.95 9.84 -1.58
C ARG A 542 4.30 9.68 -0.10
N LEU A 543 4.93 8.57 0.27
CA LEU A 543 5.38 8.27 1.63
C LEU A 543 6.88 8.54 1.79
N ARG A 544 7.40 8.57 3.02
CA ARG A 544 8.83 8.81 3.29
C ARG A 544 9.58 7.51 3.48
N ALA A 545 10.56 7.23 2.62
CA ALA A 545 11.37 6.04 2.65
C ALA A 545 12.69 6.27 3.41
N ARG A 546 13.09 5.30 4.23
CA ARG A 546 14.47 5.15 4.71
C ARG A 546 15.00 3.81 4.19
N LEU A 547 16.09 3.85 3.45
CA LEU A 547 16.59 2.69 2.73
C LEU A 547 17.77 2.08 3.49
N TYR A 548 17.68 0.80 3.82
CA TYR A 548 18.81 0.03 4.35
C TYR A 548 19.33 -0.86 3.24
N LEU A 549 20.49 -0.49 2.69
CA LEU A 549 21.07 -1.15 1.53
C LEU A 549 21.58 -2.54 1.91
N GLY A 550 21.53 -3.48 0.96
CA GLY A 550 22.24 -4.75 1.10
C GLY A 550 23.75 -4.54 1.21
N HIS A 551 24.46 -5.48 1.85
CA HIS A 551 25.92 -5.43 1.88
C HIS A 551 26.52 -5.39 0.46
N GLY A 552 27.55 -4.56 0.26
CA GLY A 552 28.20 -4.34 -1.04
C GLY A 552 27.47 -3.37 -2.00
N VAL A 553 26.22 -3.00 -1.72
CA VAL A 553 25.45 -2.09 -2.60
C VAL A 553 26.00 -0.66 -2.58
N HIS A 554 26.50 -0.19 -1.44
CA HIS A 554 27.19 1.11 -1.37
C HIS A 554 28.37 1.20 -2.36
N ASP A 555 29.14 0.12 -2.50
CA ASP A 555 30.31 0.10 -3.38
C ASP A 555 29.90 0.08 -4.86
N GLN A 556 28.74 -0.51 -5.17
CA GLN A 556 28.17 -0.51 -6.53
C GLN A 556 27.67 0.88 -6.94
N LEU A 557 27.05 1.60 -6.00
CA LEU A 557 26.45 2.92 -6.25
C LEU A 557 27.48 4.06 -6.18
N GLY A 558 28.55 3.91 -5.40
CA GLY A 558 29.52 4.97 -5.15
C GLY A 558 28.93 6.08 -4.28
N GLU A 559 29.04 7.34 -4.72
CA GLU A 559 28.44 8.48 -4.00
C GLU A 559 26.91 8.45 -4.12
N LEU A 560 26.24 8.35 -2.97
CA LEU A 560 24.79 8.39 -2.90
C LEU A 560 24.27 9.80 -3.16
N ALA A 561 23.43 9.93 -4.18
CA ALA A 561 22.69 11.13 -4.48
C ALA A 561 21.31 11.10 -3.79
N ASP A 562 21.27 11.07 -2.45
CA ASP A 562 20.04 11.13 -1.64
C ASP A 562 19.25 12.39 -2.03
N PRO A 563 18.20 12.26 -2.86
CA PRO A 563 17.74 13.39 -3.67
C PRO A 563 16.90 14.39 -2.88
N THR A 564 16.16 13.94 -1.85
CA THR A 564 15.24 14.78 -1.06
C THR A 564 15.08 14.30 0.39
N GLU A 565 14.25 14.99 1.19
CA GLU A 565 13.81 14.54 2.52
C GLU A 565 12.97 13.24 2.49
N ARG A 566 12.43 12.89 1.31
CA ARG A 566 11.52 11.77 1.11
C ARG A 566 12.25 10.43 1.00
N VAL A 567 13.41 10.39 0.33
CA VAL A 567 14.26 9.20 0.21
C VAL A 567 15.61 9.47 0.83
N ARG A 568 15.93 8.75 1.90
CA ARG A 568 17.24 8.82 2.58
C ARG A 568 17.81 7.44 2.79
N VAL A 569 19.12 7.26 2.62
CA VAL A 569 19.78 6.02 3.00
C VAL A 569 20.03 6.04 4.52
N GLY A 570 19.45 5.06 5.21
CA GLY A 570 19.55 4.92 6.65
C GLY A 570 20.76 4.11 7.11
N GLY A 571 21.28 3.20 6.27
CA GLY A 571 22.43 2.36 6.60
C GLY A 571 22.47 1.06 5.79
N VAL A 572 23.06 0.02 6.37
CA VAL A 572 23.21 -1.31 5.76
C VAL A 572 22.39 -2.35 6.52
N LYS A 573 21.70 -3.25 5.82
CA LYS A 573 21.04 -4.43 6.41
C LYS A 573 21.95 -5.65 6.30
N LEU A 574 22.20 -6.31 7.44
CA LEU A 574 22.88 -7.61 7.52
C LEU A 574 21.91 -8.68 8.03
N ILE A 575 22.03 -9.90 7.50
CA ILE A 575 21.21 -11.04 7.90
C ILE A 575 22.10 -12.02 8.67
N SER A 576 22.10 -11.97 10.01
CA SER A 576 23.08 -12.72 10.80
C SER A 576 22.70 -14.18 11.06
N ASP A 577 21.40 -14.47 11.21
CA ASP A 577 20.83 -15.80 11.38
C ASP A 577 19.52 -15.98 10.61
N GLY A 578 18.91 -17.17 10.72
CA GLY A 578 17.70 -17.53 10.00
C GLY A 578 16.40 -17.27 10.77
N SER A 579 15.47 -18.22 10.66
CA SER A 579 14.15 -18.16 11.29
C SER A 579 13.94 -19.32 12.29
N ILE A 580 13.14 -19.09 13.32
CA ILE A 580 12.82 -20.12 14.32
C ILE A 580 11.87 -21.18 13.73
N GLN A 581 11.01 -20.77 12.79
CA GLN A 581 10.02 -21.62 12.12
C GLN A 581 10.67 -22.71 11.27
N LEU A 582 11.84 -22.44 10.68
CA LEU A 582 12.63 -23.39 9.89
C LEU A 582 13.82 -23.99 10.67
N HIS A 583 13.88 -23.78 11.98
CA HIS A 583 14.96 -24.25 12.86
C HIS A 583 16.37 -23.76 12.47
N THR A 584 16.47 -22.61 11.82
CA THR A 584 17.74 -22.06 11.33
C THR A 584 18.25 -20.88 12.15
N ALA A 585 17.41 -20.18 12.93
CA ALA A 585 17.87 -19.15 13.86
C ALA A 585 18.84 -19.71 14.92
N ALA A 586 19.86 -18.92 15.28
CA ALA A 586 20.96 -19.37 16.14
C ALA A 586 20.63 -19.18 17.63
N LEU A 587 20.42 -20.28 18.35
CA LEU A 587 20.00 -20.30 19.76
C LEU A 587 21.13 -20.75 20.69
N THR A 588 21.15 -20.24 21.93
CA THR A 588 22.10 -20.71 22.95
C THR A 588 21.70 -22.06 23.55
N ALA A 589 20.45 -22.46 23.40
CA ALA A 589 19.92 -23.76 23.84
C ALA A 589 19.16 -24.45 22.70
N PRO A 590 19.15 -25.80 22.65
CA PRO A 590 18.56 -26.55 21.54
C PRO A 590 17.09 -26.23 21.31
N TYR A 591 16.62 -26.38 20.07
CA TYR A 591 15.18 -26.36 19.75
C TYR A 591 14.43 -27.44 20.54
N HIS A 592 13.18 -27.16 20.92
CA HIS A 592 12.43 -27.98 21.85
C HIS A 592 11.85 -29.26 21.20
N ASP A 593 11.47 -29.21 19.93
CA ASP A 593 10.87 -30.30 19.17
C ASP A 593 11.87 -31.19 18.43
N LEU A 594 13.08 -30.71 18.18
CA LEU A 594 14.15 -31.49 17.56
C LEU A 594 14.98 -32.19 18.64
N GLY A 595 14.65 -33.44 18.95
CA GLY A 595 15.43 -34.24 19.91
C GLY A 595 16.93 -34.21 19.58
N GLY A 596 17.78 -33.88 20.55
CA GLY A 596 19.22 -33.70 20.37
C GLY A 596 19.72 -32.30 20.73
N CYS A 597 20.93 -31.94 20.28
CA CYS A 597 21.54 -30.62 20.52
C CYS A 597 21.52 -29.74 19.25
N HIS A 598 20.38 -29.63 18.56
CA HIS A 598 20.26 -28.73 17.41
C HIS A 598 19.91 -27.32 17.85
N CYS A 599 20.77 -26.35 17.57
CA CYS A 599 20.63 -24.95 17.99
C CYS A 599 20.48 -23.98 16.81
N GLY A 600 20.25 -24.49 15.59
CA GLY A 600 20.31 -23.67 14.38
C GLY A 600 21.74 -23.19 14.10
N GLY A 601 21.90 -22.09 13.35
CA GLY A 601 23.21 -21.60 12.98
C GLY A 601 23.23 -20.15 12.49
N MET A 602 24.42 -19.57 12.49
CA MET A 602 24.63 -18.24 11.91
C MET A 602 24.61 -18.34 10.38
N ALA A 603 23.83 -17.48 9.73
CA ALA A 603 23.85 -17.31 8.28
C ALA A 603 25.14 -16.60 7.84
N ILE A 604 25.59 -15.61 8.63
CA ILE A 604 26.92 -15.00 8.50
C ILE A 604 27.79 -15.50 9.65
N PRO A 605 28.88 -16.25 9.41
CA PRO A 605 29.77 -16.72 10.47
C PRO A 605 30.21 -15.58 11.40
N ALA A 606 30.28 -15.81 12.71
CA ALA A 606 30.53 -14.76 13.70
C ALA A 606 31.78 -13.90 13.41
N GLY A 607 32.88 -14.51 12.95
CA GLY A 607 34.08 -13.77 12.56
C GLY A 607 33.89 -12.86 11.34
N ALA A 608 33.09 -13.31 10.36
CA ALA A 608 32.74 -12.50 9.21
C ALA A 608 31.76 -11.37 9.59
N LEU A 609 30.79 -11.64 10.48
CA LEU A 609 29.88 -10.62 11.01
C LEU A 609 30.66 -9.49 11.70
N GLY A 610 31.66 -9.83 12.53
CA GLY A 610 32.54 -8.86 13.18
C GLY A 610 33.23 -7.94 12.17
N ALA A 611 33.86 -8.52 11.14
CA ALA A 611 34.54 -7.75 10.11
C ALA A 611 33.59 -6.83 9.33
N LEU A 612 32.39 -7.31 8.98
CA LEU A 612 31.38 -6.50 8.30
C LEU A 612 30.88 -5.34 9.15
N VAL A 613 30.63 -5.56 10.44
CA VAL A 613 30.19 -4.49 11.35
C VAL A 613 31.30 -3.45 11.51
N GLU A 614 32.55 -3.88 11.70
CA GLU A 614 33.70 -2.97 11.77
C GLU A 614 33.87 -2.14 10.51
N GLU A 615 33.79 -2.77 9.33
CA GLU A 615 33.88 -2.10 8.02
C GLU A 615 32.89 -0.93 7.88
N HIS A 616 31.62 -1.15 8.20
CA HIS A 616 30.58 -0.11 8.09
C HIS A 616 30.68 0.92 9.23
N HIS A 617 30.99 0.46 10.45
CA HIS A 617 31.16 1.34 11.60
C HIS A 617 32.32 2.31 11.41
N ALA A 618 33.47 1.86 10.90
CA ALA A 618 34.68 2.67 10.71
C ALA A 618 34.47 3.92 9.84
N VAL A 619 33.46 3.89 8.96
CA VAL A 619 33.11 4.99 8.06
C VAL A 619 31.81 5.71 8.46
N GLY A 620 31.32 5.49 9.68
CA GLY A 620 30.14 6.17 10.21
C GLY A 620 28.80 5.65 9.68
N ARG A 621 28.74 4.45 9.10
CA ARG A 621 27.48 3.87 8.58
C ARG A 621 26.76 3.08 9.65
N HIS A 622 25.45 3.31 9.74
CA HIS A 622 24.57 2.51 10.59
C HIS A 622 24.42 1.10 10.02
N VAL A 623 24.28 0.13 10.92
CA VAL A 623 24.02 -1.27 10.57
C VAL A 623 22.76 -1.71 11.28
N ALA A 624 21.84 -2.30 10.51
CA ALA A 624 20.67 -3.02 10.97
C ALA A 624 20.94 -4.51 10.85
N ILE A 625 20.95 -5.24 11.97
CA ILE A 625 21.34 -6.65 12.01
C ILE A 625 20.11 -7.49 12.35
N HIS A 626 19.74 -8.39 11.45
CA HIS A 626 18.72 -9.43 11.69
C HIS A 626 19.16 -10.36 12.83
N THR A 627 18.37 -10.47 13.89
CA THR A 627 18.65 -11.36 15.02
C THR A 627 17.37 -11.97 15.59
N ASN A 628 17.04 -13.20 15.19
CA ASN A 628 15.93 -13.94 15.82
C ASN A 628 16.41 -14.71 17.05
N GLY A 629 17.51 -15.45 16.90
CA GLY A 629 18.05 -16.29 17.94
C GLY A 629 18.93 -15.53 18.95
N ASP A 630 18.93 -15.98 20.20
CA ASP A 630 19.60 -15.30 21.29
C ASP A 630 21.14 -15.42 21.19
N GLN A 631 21.65 -16.46 20.51
CA GLN A 631 23.07 -16.56 20.20
C GLN A 631 23.48 -15.57 19.10
N ALA A 632 22.61 -15.33 18.11
CA ALA A 632 22.85 -14.31 17.08
C ALA A 632 22.94 -12.91 17.69
N ILE A 633 22.09 -12.61 18.68
CA ILE A 633 22.14 -11.37 19.45
C ILE A 633 23.48 -11.24 20.19
N ASP A 634 23.98 -12.30 20.84
CA ASP A 634 25.28 -12.27 21.52
C ASP A 634 26.41 -11.90 20.55
N PHE A 635 26.48 -12.54 19.38
CA PHE A 635 27.50 -12.26 18.37
C PHE A 635 27.37 -10.86 17.76
N ALA A 636 26.15 -10.37 17.52
CA ALA A 636 25.93 -9.03 17.01
C ALA A 636 26.39 -7.96 18.01
N LEU A 637 26.10 -8.14 19.30
CA LEU A 637 26.56 -7.23 20.36
C LEU A 637 28.07 -7.27 20.54
N ASP A 638 28.70 -8.44 20.44
CA ASP A 638 30.16 -8.57 20.47
C ASP A 638 30.82 -7.85 19.28
N ALA A 639 30.26 -8.00 18.07
CA ALA A 639 30.73 -7.31 16.87
C ALA A 639 30.64 -5.78 17.01
N ILE A 640 29.50 -5.26 17.50
CA ILE A 640 29.31 -3.82 17.72
C ILE A 640 30.26 -3.28 18.80
N ALA A 641 30.44 -4.02 19.91
CA ALA A 641 31.35 -3.62 20.98
C ALA A 641 32.81 -3.57 20.49
N ALA A 642 33.23 -4.55 19.69
CA ALA A 642 34.56 -4.58 19.09
C ALA A 642 34.78 -3.41 18.13
N ALA A 643 33.83 -3.15 17.23
CA ALA A 643 33.91 -2.04 16.27
C ALA A 643 34.03 -0.67 16.97
N ARG A 644 33.24 -0.43 18.03
CA ARG A 644 33.33 0.79 18.83
C ARG A 644 34.64 0.93 19.59
N THR A 645 35.20 -0.18 20.05
CA THR A 645 36.51 -0.18 20.70
C THR A 645 37.62 0.15 19.70
N ALA A 646 37.51 -0.35 18.47
CA ALA A 646 38.46 -0.07 17.38
C ALA A 646 38.34 1.37 16.86
N HIS A 647 37.14 1.95 16.88
CA HIS A 647 36.84 3.29 16.36
C HIS A 647 36.07 4.16 17.38
N PRO A 648 36.69 4.53 18.52
CA PRO A 648 36.01 5.23 19.62
C PRO A 648 35.51 6.64 19.27
N ASP A 649 36.04 7.25 18.21
CA ASP A 649 35.64 8.58 17.73
C ASP A 649 34.38 8.54 16.85
N ILE A 650 33.88 7.35 16.48
CA ILE A 650 32.72 7.19 15.62
C ILE A 650 31.46 6.94 16.45
N GLU A 651 30.59 7.94 16.51
CA GLU A 651 29.31 7.85 17.20
C GLU A 651 28.20 7.45 16.22
N VAL A 652 27.91 6.14 16.15
CA VAL A 652 26.82 5.58 15.33
C VAL A 652 25.93 4.69 16.18
N SER A 653 24.62 4.84 16.01
CA SER A 653 23.59 4.02 16.65
C SER A 653 23.23 2.83 15.76
N HIS A 654 23.81 1.66 16.04
CA HIS A 654 23.41 0.41 15.38
C HIS A 654 22.08 -0.10 15.94
N ARG A 655 21.40 -0.95 15.18
CA ARG A 655 20.08 -1.50 15.53
C ARG A 655 20.03 -3.00 15.30
N LEU A 656 19.30 -3.70 16.18
CA LEU A 656 18.99 -5.11 16.02
C LEU A 656 17.54 -5.27 15.60
N GLU A 657 17.30 -6.14 14.62
CA GLU A 657 15.98 -6.45 14.08
C GLU A 657 15.39 -7.72 14.68
N HIS A 658 14.06 -7.74 14.76
CA HIS A 658 13.23 -8.81 15.32
C HIS A 658 13.40 -9.00 16.82
N VAL A 659 14.65 -9.19 17.26
CA VAL A 659 15.07 -9.41 18.65
C VAL A 659 14.18 -10.43 19.36
N GLN A 660 13.80 -11.48 18.63
CA GLN A 660 12.69 -12.35 18.96
C GLN A 660 12.89 -13.08 20.29
N THR A 661 14.12 -13.50 20.58
CA THR A 661 14.47 -14.23 21.82
C THR A 661 15.37 -13.43 22.78
N LEU A 662 15.38 -12.10 22.65
CA LEU A 662 16.22 -11.16 23.41
C LEU A 662 16.14 -11.38 24.92
N ARG A 663 17.28 -11.58 25.59
CA ARG A 663 17.36 -11.82 27.04
C ARG A 663 17.58 -10.54 27.86
N GLU A 664 17.32 -10.58 29.17
CA GLU A 664 17.53 -9.43 30.07
C GLU A 664 18.99 -8.95 30.10
N ASP A 665 19.95 -9.89 30.11
CA ASP A 665 21.38 -9.55 30.07
C ASP A 665 21.77 -8.84 28.77
N GLN A 666 21.12 -9.22 27.65
CA GLN A 666 21.33 -8.61 26.35
C GLN A 666 20.70 -7.22 26.26
N ILE A 667 19.51 -7.01 26.87
CA ILE A 667 18.90 -5.68 26.99
C ILE A 667 19.84 -4.74 27.73
N ALA A 668 20.43 -5.19 28.85
CA ALA A 668 21.40 -4.38 29.60
C ALA A 668 22.63 -4.02 28.75
N ARG A 669 23.16 -4.98 27.98
CA ARG A 669 24.27 -4.73 27.04
C ARG A 669 23.88 -3.76 25.92
N MET A 670 22.67 -3.86 25.38
CA MET A 670 22.17 -2.92 24.37
C MET A 670 22.08 -1.50 24.92
N VAL A 671 21.65 -1.31 26.17
CA VAL A 671 21.64 0.00 26.84
C VAL A 671 23.07 0.54 26.99
N GLU A 672 24.00 -0.26 27.50
CA GLU A 672 25.42 0.12 27.65
C GLU A 672 26.04 0.52 26.32
N LEU A 673 25.76 -0.25 25.27
CA LEU A 673 26.24 -0.02 23.92
C LEU A 673 25.36 0.95 23.14
N GLY A 674 24.33 1.59 23.70
CA GLY A 674 23.41 2.47 22.93
C GLY A 674 22.94 1.85 21.60
N VAL A 675 22.69 0.54 21.57
CA VAL A 675 22.15 -0.21 20.43
C VAL A 675 20.64 -0.24 20.57
N VAL A 676 19.90 0.02 19.50
CA VAL A 676 18.43 0.16 19.59
C VAL A 676 17.71 -1.11 19.10
N ALA A 677 16.47 -1.31 19.54
CA ALA A 677 15.68 -2.52 19.25
C ALA A 677 14.53 -2.24 18.26
N SER A 678 14.55 -2.89 17.10
CA SER A 678 13.40 -2.93 16.17
C SER A 678 12.68 -4.26 16.40
N ILE A 679 11.51 -4.23 17.05
CA ILE A 679 10.87 -5.43 17.61
C ILE A 679 9.74 -5.94 16.70
N PHE A 680 9.84 -7.21 16.31
CA PHE A 680 8.78 -7.89 15.57
C PHE A 680 7.80 -8.58 16.53
N VAL A 681 6.80 -7.84 17.01
CA VAL A 681 5.87 -8.35 18.04
C VAL A 681 4.76 -9.26 17.48
N ASN A 682 4.48 -9.20 16.17
CA ASN A 682 3.47 -10.06 15.54
C ASN A 682 3.81 -11.55 15.62
N HIS A 683 5.06 -11.91 15.93
CA HIS A 683 5.43 -13.27 16.32
C HIS A 683 4.50 -13.86 17.39
N VAL A 684 4.02 -13.04 18.34
CA VAL A 684 3.10 -13.46 19.39
C VAL A 684 1.78 -13.95 18.82
N TYR A 685 1.15 -13.18 17.92
CA TYR A 685 -0.12 -13.59 17.33
C TYR A 685 0.05 -14.79 16.40
N TYR A 686 0.95 -14.67 15.42
CA TYR A 686 1.04 -15.65 14.32
C TYR A 686 1.67 -16.98 14.74
N TRP A 687 2.68 -16.95 15.59
CA TRP A 687 3.47 -18.14 15.95
C TRP A 687 3.61 -18.35 17.45
N GLY A 688 2.98 -17.54 18.31
CA GLY A 688 3.15 -17.63 19.76
C GLY A 688 2.86 -19.02 20.33
N ASP A 689 1.76 -19.64 19.92
CA ASP A 689 1.41 -21.01 20.32
C ASP A 689 2.47 -22.01 19.83
N ARG A 690 2.99 -21.85 18.61
CA ARG A 690 4.01 -22.75 18.05
C ARG A 690 5.37 -22.57 18.71
N HIS A 691 5.77 -21.35 19.04
CA HIS A 691 6.99 -21.11 19.80
C HIS A 691 6.91 -21.73 21.20
N ARG A 692 5.78 -21.57 21.89
CA ARG A 692 5.53 -22.15 23.21
C ARG A 692 5.53 -23.67 23.18
N ASP A 693 4.81 -24.29 22.24
CA ASP A 693 4.51 -25.72 22.30
C ASP A 693 5.48 -26.58 21.49
N ARG A 694 6.16 -26.00 20.49
CA ARG A 694 6.97 -26.74 19.52
C ARG A 694 8.42 -26.25 19.47
N PHE A 695 8.66 -25.02 19.07
CA PHE A 695 10.02 -24.61 18.68
C PHE A 695 10.93 -24.27 19.87
N LEU A 696 10.44 -23.47 20.82
CA LEU A 696 11.26 -22.93 21.91
C LEU A 696 10.95 -23.60 23.27
N GLY A 697 9.75 -24.17 23.39
CA GLY A 697 9.22 -24.75 24.62
C GLY A 697 8.61 -23.68 25.53
N PRO A 698 7.85 -24.11 26.57
CA PRO A 698 7.00 -23.20 27.35
C PRO A 698 7.78 -22.15 28.16
N GLY A 699 9.06 -22.36 28.44
CA GLY A 699 9.88 -21.35 29.12
C GLY A 699 10.27 -20.20 28.20
N ARG A 700 10.96 -20.50 27.10
CA ARG A 700 11.48 -19.49 26.17
C ARG A 700 10.39 -18.91 25.26
N GLY A 701 9.41 -19.73 24.87
CA GLY A 701 8.30 -19.32 24.01
C GLY A 701 7.39 -18.25 24.62
N GLU A 702 7.19 -18.27 25.95
CA GLU A 702 6.39 -17.25 26.65
C GLU A 702 6.98 -15.84 26.56
N ARG A 703 8.31 -15.75 26.48
CA ARG A 703 9.04 -14.47 26.56
C ARG A 703 9.47 -13.91 25.20
N ILE A 704 8.94 -14.43 24.09
CA ILE A 704 9.30 -13.93 22.76
C ILE A 704 8.88 -12.46 22.58
N SER A 705 9.69 -11.70 21.82
CA SER A 705 9.49 -10.28 21.53
C SER A 705 9.15 -9.47 22.81
N PRO A 706 10.08 -9.36 23.78
CA PRO A 706 9.82 -8.88 25.14
C PRO A 706 9.72 -7.34 25.24
N VAL A 707 8.65 -6.76 24.68
CA VAL A 707 8.48 -5.30 24.57
C VAL A 707 8.51 -4.61 25.95
N ALA A 708 7.80 -5.12 26.96
CA ALA A 708 7.76 -4.45 28.27
C ALA A 708 9.14 -4.40 28.95
N SER A 709 9.97 -5.44 28.78
CA SER A 709 11.32 -5.46 29.34
C SER A 709 12.21 -4.40 28.68
N VAL A 710 12.10 -4.25 27.36
CA VAL A 710 12.79 -3.21 26.59
C VAL A 710 12.38 -1.81 27.05
N VAL A 711 11.07 -1.57 27.19
CA VAL A 711 10.52 -0.28 27.66
C VAL A 711 10.97 0.03 29.09
N ALA A 712 10.88 -0.95 30.00
CA ALA A 712 11.28 -0.79 31.40
C ALA A 712 12.78 -0.48 31.57
N ALA A 713 13.62 -0.98 30.67
CA ALA A 713 15.05 -0.67 30.64
C ALA A 713 15.37 0.72 30.08
N GLY A 714 14.38 1.45 29.53
CA GLY A 714 14.59 2.73 28.87
C GLY A 714 15.33 2.61 27.53
N LEU A 715 15.38 1.42 26.95
CA LEU A 715 16.03 1.16 25.67
C LEU A 715 15.19 1.76 24.54
N ALA A 716 15.82 2.46 23.60
CA ALA A 716 15.11 2.97 22.44
C ALA A 716 14.61 1.81 21.56
N TYR A 717 13.34 1.88 21.18
CA TYR A 717 12.66 0.80 20.48
C TYR A 717 11.70 1.30 19.41
N ALA A 718 11.35 0.40 18.49
CA ALA A 718 10.24 0.54 17.56
C ALA A 718 9.51 -0.79 17.42
N LEU A 719 8.27 -0.75 16.93
CA LEU A 719 7.49 -1.92 16.55
C LEU A 719 7.42 -2.02 15.03
N HIS A 720 7.40 -3.24 14.50
CA HIS A 720 7.26 -3.44 13.06
C HIS A 720 6.47 -4.71 12.72
N CYS A 721 6.02 -4.79 11.46
CA CYS A 721 5.28 -5.94 10.92
C CYS A 721 6.10 -6.83 9.97
N ASP A 722 7.27 -6.36 9.52
CA ASP A 722 8.14 -7.12 8.62
C ASP A 722 7.44 -7.60 7.34
N CYS A 723 6.54 -6.78 6.78
CA CYS A 723 5.79 -7.15 5.60
C CYS A 723 6.75 -7.51 4.44
N PRO A 724 6.56 -8.64 3.73
CA PRO A 724 5.36 -9.46 3.65
C PRO A 724 5.27 -10.69 4.57
N VAL A 725 6.11 -10.79 5.61
CA VAL A 725 6.02 -11.85 6.61
C VAL A 725 4.72 -11.77 7.41
N THR A 726 4.29 -10.57 7.80
CA THR A 726 2.91 -10.31 8.23
C THR A 726 2.31 -9.11 7.50
N PRO A 727 0.98 -8.99 7.38
CA PRO A 727 0.35 -7.86 6.70
C PRO A 727 0.70 -6.52 7.36
N VAL A 728 0.89 -5.46 6.56
CA VAL A 728 1.05 -4.11 7.09
C VAL A 728 -0.26 -3.66 7.75
N ASN A 729 -0.24 -3.54 9.07
CA ASN A 729 -1.32 -2.94 9.85
C ASN A 729 -0.78 -2.49 11.23
N PRO A 730 -0.41 -1.21 11.39
CA PRO A 730 0.11 -0.69 12.65
C PRO A 730 -0.83 -0.90 13.85
N LEU A 731 -2.13 -0.73 13.66
CA LEU A 731 -3.13 -0.92 14.72
C LEU A 731 -3.18 -2.37 15.21
N PHE A 732 -3.07 -3.33 14.29
CA PHE A 732 -2.97 -4.75 14.62
C PHE A 732 -1.67 -5.08 15.38
N THR A 733 -0.54 -4.54 14.93
CA THR A 733 0.75 -4.75 15.63
C THR A 733 0.72 -4.14 17.02
N MET A 734 0.14 -2.94 17.18
CA MET A 734 -0.10 -2.32 18.48
C MET A 734 -1.02 -3.19 19.35
N ASN A 735 -2.11 -3.72 18.78
CA ASN A 735 -3.03 -4.63 19.48
C ASN A 735 -2.28 -5.85 20.03
N THR A 736 -1.40 -6.42 19.21
CA THR A 736 -0.58 -7.57 19.58
C THR A 736 0.38 -7.24 20.72
N ALA A 737 0.99 -6.04 20.73
CA ALA A 737 1.86 -5.60 21.82
C ALA A 737 1.11 -5.36 23.14
N VAL A 738 -0.11 -4.79 23.07
CA VAL A 738 -0.93 -4.48 24.25
C VAL A 738 -1.54 -5.74 24.85
N HIS A 739 -2.13 -6.60 24.03
CA HIS A 739 -2.92 -7.73 24.51
C HIS A 739 -2.15 -9.05 24.54
N ARG A 740 -1.17 -9.22 23.65
CA ARG A 740 -0.36 -10.44 23.49
C ARG A 740 -1.20 -11.72 23.37
N VAL A 741 -2.37 -11.60 22.73
CA VAL A 741 -3.26 -12.72 22.46
C VAL A 741 -2.77 -13.45 21.21
N THR A 742 -2.50 -14.75 21.34
CA THR A 742 -2.08 -15.61 20.23
C THR A 742 -3.26 -15.93 19.31
N ARG A 743 -2.99 -16.51 18.14
CA ARG A 743 -4.03 -16.96 17.20
C ARG A 743 -5.04 -17.93 17.81
N GLU A 744 -4.64 -18.76 18.77
CA GLU A 744 -5.54 -19.69 19.48
C GLU A 744 -6.27 -19.04 20.68
N GLY A 745 -6.02 -17.76 20.96
CA GLY A 745 -6.69 -17.01 22.02
C GLY A 745 -5.98 -17.05 23.38
N HIS A 746 -4.74 -17.56 23.46
CA HIS A 746 -3.96 -17.57 24.69
C HIS A 746 -3.25 -16.24 24.91
N VAL A 747 -3.07 -15.83 26.17
CA VAL A 747 -2.20 -14.69 26.49
C VAL A 747 -0.78 -15.24 26.66
N LEU A 748 0.14 -14.85 25.79
CA LEU A 748 1.55 -15.27 25.84
C LEU A 748 2.41 -14.22 26.53
N GLY A 749 3.08 -14.56 27.62
CA GLY A 749 3.93 -13.64 28.39
C GLY A 749 3.19 -12.38 28.83
N ALA A 750 2.20 -12.52 29.72
CA ALA A 750 1.34 -11.41 30.16
C ALA A 750 2.13 -10.23 30.76
N GLU A 751 3.29 -10.49 31.35
CA GLU A 751 4.22 -9.50 31.89
C GLU A 751 4.96 -8.70 30.81
N GLN A 752 4.94 -9.15 29.55
CA GLN A 752 5.54 -8.45 28.41
C GLN A 752 4.56 -7.52 27.68
N ARG A 753 3.34 -7.34 28.19
CA ARG A 753 2.36 -6.37 27.69
C ARG A 753 2.82 -4.94 27.95
N VAL A 754 2.48 -4.06 27.02
CA VAL A 754 2.69 -2.61 27.15
C VAL A 754 1.35 -1.87 27.12
N SER A 755 1.33 -0.64 27.61
CA SER A 755 0.18 0.25 27.48
C SER A 755 -0.07 0.63 26.02
N ALA A 756 -1.31 1.05 25.70
CA ALA A 756 -1.63 1.55 24.37
C ALA A 756 -0.79 2.78 23.97
N SER A 757 -0.39 3.60 24.96
CA SER A 757 0.50 4.75 24.75
C SER A 757 1.91 4.34 24.34
N GLU A 758 2.48 3.32 24.99
CA GLU A 758 3.79 2.76 24.63
C GLU A 758 3.74 2.06 23.27
N ALA A 759 2.66 1.35 22.95
CA ALA A 759 2.47 0.76 21.62
C ALA A 759 2.36 1.84 20.53
N LEU A 760 1.59 2.91 20.76
CA LEU A 760 1.48 4.05 19.83
C LEU A 760 2.84 4.75 19.66
N ALA A 761 3.58 4.96 20.74
CA ALA A 761 4.94 5.50 20.67
C ALA A 761 5.86 4.61 19.82
N GLY A 762 5.74 3.28 19.94
CA GLY A 762 6.47 2.29 19.15
C GLY A 762 6.30 2.42 17.63
N TYR A 763 5.20 3.01 17.17
CA TYR A 763 4.93 3.33 15.76
C TYR A 763 5.06 4.82 15.42
N THR A 764 5.39 5.69 16.38
CA THR A 764 5.44 7.15 16.18
C THR A 764 6.72 7.75 16.77
N SER A 765 6.66 8.27 18.00
CA SER A 765 7.77 9.02 18.60
C SER A 765 8.99 8.15 18.94
N ALA A 766 8.80 6.90 19.35
CA ALA A 766 9.88 5.96 19.60
C ALA A 766 10.47 5.43 18.28
N ALA A 767 9.62 5.15 17.29
CA ALA A 767 10.07 4.83 15.93
C ALA A 767 10.93 5.94 15.31
N ALA A 768 10.55 7.21 15.48
CA ALA A 768 11.37 8.34 15.02
C ALA A 768 12.70 8.47 15.80
N ARG A 769 12.75 8.06 17.08
CA ARG A 769 14.01 8.01 17.86
C ARG A 769 14.96 6.94 17.33
N LEU A 770 14.43 5.81 16.85
CA LEU A 770 15.22 4.69 16.31
C LEU A 770 16.24 5.13 15.25
N THR A 771 15.88 6.12 14.42
CA THR A 771 16.72 6.67 13.33
C THR A 771 17.24 8.09 13.59
N GLY A 772 17.07 8.62 14.81
CA GLY A 772 17.50 9.98 15.15
C GLY A 772 16.63 11.09 14.54
N GLU A 773 15.42 10.79 14.08
CA GLU A 773 14.53 11.70 13.34
C GLU A 773 13.47 12.37 14.23
N SER A 774 13.68 12.39 15.55
CA SER A 774 12.71 12.95 16.52
C SER A 774 12.56 14.47 16.46
N SER A 775 13.52 15.16 15.84
CA SER A 775 13.44 16.59 15.52
C SER A 775 12.65 16.87 14.24
N ASP A 776 12.31 15.83 13.47
CA ASP A 776 11.60 15.97 12.20
C ASP A 776 10.18 15.42 12.27
N LYS A 777 9.94 14.27 12.93
CA LYS A 777 8.65 13.57 12.90
C LYS A 777 8.39 12.72 14.16
N GLY A 778 7.26 12.01 14.17
CA GLY A 778 6.84 11.09 15.23
C GLY A 778 6.01 11.72 16.35
N ARG A 779 5.75 13.03 16.27
CA ARG A 779 4.86 13.79 17.17
C ARG A 779 4.13 14.87 16.36
N ILE A 780 3.02 15.36 16.88
CA ILE A 780 2.35 16.55 16.32
C ILE A 780 2.79 17.75 17.15
N ALA A 781 3.78 18.49 16.65
CA ALA A 781 4.33 19.67 17.32
C ALA A 781 4.83 20.69 16.30
N VAL A 782 4.79 21.98 16.65
CA VAL A 782 5.25 23.07 15.77
C VAL A 782 6.69 22.84 15.32
N GLY A 783 6.94 23.01 14.03
CA GLY A 783 8.24 22.82 13.38
C GLY A 783 8.47 21.40 12.85
N LEU A 784 7.75 20.39 13.37
CA LEU A 784 7.81 19.03 12.85
C LEU A 784 7.04 18.90 11.54
N LEU A 785 7.38 17.86 10.78
CA LEU A 785 6.68 17.46 9.56
C LEU A 785 5.22 17.16 9.86
N ALA A 786 4.33 17.66 9.01
CA ALA A 786 2.89 17.52 9.12
C ALA A 786 2.42 16.13 8.65
N ASP A 787 2.94 15.10 9.30
CA ASP A 787 2.63 13.69 9.04
C ASP A 787 1.72 13.17 10.16
N PHE A 788 0.46 12.86 9.85
CA PHE A 788 -0.52 12.42 10.84
C PHE A 788 -1.60 11.51 10.25
N VAL A 789 -2.30 10.80 11.14
CA VAL A 789 -3.37 9.86 10.81
C VAL A 789 -4.64 10.27 11.53
N VAL A 790 -5.76 10.17 10.84
CA VAL A 790 -7.10 10.39 11.40
C VAL A 790 -7.78 9.04 11.57
N LEU A 791 -8.25 8.75 12.78
CA LEU A 791 -8.87 7.50 13.19
C LEU A 791 -10.34 7.70 13.56
N ASP A 792 -11.16 6.68 13.37
CA ASP A 792 -12.58 6.67 13.76
C ASP A 792 -12.81 6.45 15.28
N GLY A 793 -11.74 6.15 16.03
CA GLY A 793 -11.76 6.01 17.48
C GLY A 793 -10.40 6.25 18.11
N ASP A 794 -10.40 6.45 19.43
CA ASP A 794 -9.20 6.79 20.19
C ASP A 794 -8.42 5.54 20.62
N PRO A 795 -7.21 5.29 20.08
CA PRO A 795 -6.39 4.15 20.48
C PRO A 795 -5.91 4.25 21.94
N LEU A 796 -5.97 5.43 22.56
CA LEU A 796 -5.52 5.66 23.93
C LEU A 796 -6.65 5.68 24.96
N ARG A 797 -7.90 5.40 24.54
CA ARG A 797 -9.08 5.46 25.41
C ARG A 797 -8.98 4.54 26.63
N SER A 798 -8.42 3.35 26.45
CA SER A 798 -8.23 2.31 27.47
C SER A 798 -7.27 1.26 26.94
N ASP A 799 -6.45 0.68 27.81
CA ASP A 799 -5.61 -0.49 27.46
C ASP A 799 -6.45 -1.73 27.13
N SER A 800 -7.76 -1.73 27.43
CA SER A 800 -8.70 -2.79 27.05
C SER A 800 -9.31 -2.59 25.65
N THR A 801 -9.00 -1.51 24.96
CA THR A 801 -9.52 -1.23 23.61
C THR A 801 -8.99 -2.29 22.65
N ASP A 802 -9.87 -2.91 21.87
CA ASP A 802 -9.45 -3.74 20.74
C ASP A 802 -9.07 -2.81 19.60
N LEU A 803 -7.76 -2.66 19.36
CA LEU A 803 -7.26 -1.73 18.36
C LEU A 803 -7.53 -2.24 16.93
N ASN A 804 -7.91 -3.51 16.77
CA ASN A 804 -8.29 -4.05 15.45
C ASN A 804 -9.65 -3.54 14.96
N GLU A 805 -10.50 -3.01 15.85
CA GLU A 805 -11.79 -2.43 15.47
C GLU A 805 -11.68 -1.00 14.95
N LEU A 806 -10.53 -0.35 15.14
CA LEU A 806 -10.27 1.01 14.69
C LEU A 806 -9.92 1.03 13.20
N SER A 807 -10.38 2.05 12.51
CA SER A 807 -10.12 2.26 11.08
C SER A 807 -9.41 3.60 10.83
N VAL A 808 -8.53 3.60 9.84
CA VAL A 808 -7.91 4.83 9.33
C VAL A 808 -8.91 5.52 8.40
N LEU A 809 -9.31 6.73 8.76
CA LEU A 809 -10.18 7.58 7.95
C LEU A 809 -9.38 8.41 6.96
N ARG A 810 -8.17 8.83 7.34
CA ARG A 810 -7.30 9.67 6.52
C ARG A 810 -5.83 9.49 6.92
N THR A 811 -4.95 9.53 5.93
CA THR A 811 -3.50 9.59 6.12
C THR A 811 -2.95 10.83 5.44
N VAL A 812 -2.15 11.60 6.18
CA VAL A 812 -1.60 12.89 5.73
C VAL A 812 -0.07 12.85 5.82
N VAL A 813 0.62 13.24 4.75
CA VAL A 813 2.09 13.36 4.67
C VAL A 813 2.43 14.76 4.22
N GLY A 814 3.20 15.49 5.04
CA GLY A 814 3.56 16.88 4.74
C GLY A 814 2.35 17.78 4.51
N GLY A 815 1.24 17.57 5.23
CA GLY A 815 0.00 18.33 5.05
C GLY A 815 -0.87 17.89 3.88
N GLU A 816 -0.38 17.01 3.00
CA GLU A 816 -1.15 16.50 1.86
C GLU A 816 -1.85 15.18 2.23
N THR A 817 -3.13 15.07 1.86
CA THR A 817 -3.89 13.83 2.06
C THR A 817 -3.47 12.77 1.04
N VAL A 818 -2.85 11.68 1.52
CA VAL A 818 -2.40 10.55 0.70
C VAL A 818 -3.42 9.42 0.62
N PHE A 819 -4.33 9.35 1.59
CA PHE A 819 -5.44 8.42 1.64
C PHE A 819 -6.64 9.01 2.40
N GLU A 820 -7.86 8.71 1.96
CA GLU A 820 -9.13 9.06 2.60
C GLU A 820 -10.24 8.07 2.20
N VAL A 821 -11.19 7.78 3.11
CA VAL A 821 -12.32 6.84 2.91
C VAL A 821 -13.58 7.50 2.36
#